data_AF-A0A415J6M0-F1
#
_entry.id   AF-A0A415J6M0-F1
#
_cell.length_a   1.000
_cell.length_b   1.000
_cell.length_c   1.000
_cell.angle_alpha   90.00
_cell.angle_beta   90.00
_cell.angle_gamma   90.00
#
_symmetry.space_group_name_H-M   'P 1'
#
loop_
_entity.id
_entity.type
_entity.pdbx_description
1 polymer ?
#
loop_
_entity_poly.entity_id
_entity_poly.type
_entity_poly.pdbx_seq_one_letter_code
_entity_poly.pdbx_strand_id
1 'polypeptide(L)'
;MSDTIFSKGNHILVGLGGTGGKILKAFKMRMFEEFPTQEERDKLPVSLLYVDSTDEMMPKDGKARPDFRVMGQDASFTQNEFLNIKAVDVEHILNHINNYPAIRGIVDNVESVRSAIGALGQAAGQKRRAGRLLFAANAVGFVNSIRDAYARCEQRSGDSSKLNIHIFAGLCGGTGSGAIVDVIVQTRKTFPNSYINVYAMIPEMNLPKADMDQGRYYQNGYAAINELNALQSGRWYPQDVTGNSLAHLYNDRIKGVANGVTIYSNVNENGLTVNSLTELPKVVSDYIFARIFLINEEDEINSDIIRAYNFENMDDFALEYDETANPDDKGHIPVARTKKVCSFGIKRVIYPELRVLKHITYTVGESVLYQFKYNNWRENQGFVNEERNKDYRAEYLNKDNLTKWKLDESHLILEEKILETDTDYPKFNDYWHDKALLYAEEAKKADCPLNELDNIMNESFERFFREDGVVAYFTGKERAIPEMAKEVRRIIEKGLFDKWHLGDVSIVELQKVSKLLLERITEIRKELDDRFKEENENYKECDEARADNVQEWSRLGILQRMVGAGARRYGDHQNILIDYYTSKTMCVAIDFAKKLAAKIFVELGKMDADISMFGQKINEAIEETERLITAQRKVNKGLEDMKGAIVEVSEEETMKEFEADVKIDKVDMPNIARQLRDTILPESDFINFGILANNISVDEIKDAFDVKLSQIVKTKHDEKADSDNKVLGLNILTQLRQKLKTDDDIKAFASKIVAQSGVYLILNNDQIQLHLRNNEGNLSPTNPASINKKTILVSIPSPDDNILLKGFADKLETAFKNSFNQSTARTTIVVNRKSVRKDELSIITVSYCFPMRAVDWMKPYKQRYENFLNTGNSVTDEGNAILLHSEGLGRQFPSLFASENAEEIAAKDTQVTIAQSTSIQQSGSTQPHSSSGMTTSPLPPGVPVMPPAPPVEPDIKVMLYVGGQQYGPFNREMCVQMVKTGQLTAQTLVWMEGMPAWMPAGQVSVLSSLFAPVVPPMPPVNSGMPPIPPVR
;
A
#
# COMPACT_ATOMS: atom_id res chain seq x y z
N MET A 1 5.11 17.71 -22.34
CA MET A 1 4.27 18.62 -21.53
C MET A 1 5.11 19.29 -20.43
N SER A 2 6.34 19.74 -20.75
CA SER A 2 7.34 20.16 -19.74
C SER A 2 7.23 21.62 -19.27
N ASP A 3 6.48 22.48 -19.96
CA ASP A 3 6.64 23.93 -19.82
C ASP A 3 5.60 24.60 -18.91
N THR A 4 4.76 23.83 -18.21
CA THR A 4 3.61 24.36 -17.43
C THR A 4 3.46 23.70 -16.07
N ILE A 5 4.53 23.63 -15.27
CA ILE A 5 4.44 23.25 -13.85
C ILE A 5 4.92 24.43 -13.00
N PHE A 6 4.00 25.04 -12.26
CA PHE A 6 4.27 26.22 -11.43
C PHE A 6 4.78 25.81 -10.04
N SER A 7 5.98 25.24 -9.93
CA SER A 7 6.59 25.01 -8.62
C SER A 7 7.53 26.16 -8.28
N LYS A 8 7.02 27.16 -7.55
CA LYS A 8 7.84 28.27 -7.03
C LYS A 8 8.30 28.02 -5.60
N GLY A 9 9.62 28.02 -5.43
CA GLY A 9 10.28 27.80 -4.15
C GLY A 9 10.50 26.32 -3.84
N ASN A 10 11.27 26.07 -2.78
CA ASN A 10 11.62 24.73 -2.32
C ASN A 10 10.49 24.17 -1.46
N HIS A 11 10.14 22.90 -1.66
CA HIS A 11 9.10 22.22 -0.87
C HIS A 11 9.64 20.98 -0.16
N ILE A 12 9.45 20.90 1.15
CA ILE A 12 9.75 19.71 1.94
C ILE A 12 8.45 19.19 2.54
N LEU A 13 8.12 17.93 2.29
CA LEU A 13 6.95 17.25 2.85
C LEU A 13 7.42 16.26 3.91
N VAL A 14 7.07 16.54 5.16
CA VAL A 14 7.45 15.73 6.33
C VAL A 14 6.26 14.92 6.81
N GLY A 15 6.33 13.60 6.74
CA GLY A 15 5.28 12.69 7.19
C GLY A 15 5.64 12.04 8.51
N LEU A 16 4.82 12.22 9.54
CA LEU A 16 5.06 11.68 10.88
C LEU A 16 4.12 10.50 11.18
N GLY A 17 4.73 9.36 11.54
CA GLY A 17 3.99 8.14 11.85
C GLY A 17 3.20 7.58 10.67
N GLY A 18 2.39 6.54 10.92
CA GLY A 18 1.64 5.86 9.86
C GLY A 18 0.65 6.75 9.07
N THR A 19 0.04 7.77 9.69
CA THR A 19 -0.84 8.70 8.95
C THR A 19 -0.03 9.59 7.99
N GLY A 20 1.07 10.19 8.46
CA GLY A 20 1.93 11.01 7.62
C GLY A 20 2.59 10.20 6.51
N GLY A 21 3.05 8.98 6.80
CA GLY A 21 3.61 8.05 5.81
C GLY A 21 2.62 7.69 4.69
N LYS A 22 1.34 7.42 5.02
CA LYS A 22 0.30 7.15 4.01
C LYS A 22 0.03 8.35 3.10
N ILE A 23 0.08 9.57 3.64
CA ILE A 23 -0.08 10.81 2.86
C ILE A 23 1.12 10.99 1.92
N LEU A 24 2.34 10.83 2.42
CA LEU A 24 3.55 10.91 1.59
C LEU A 24 3.57 9.83 0.51
N LYS A 25 3.12 8.61 0.83
CA LYS A 25 2.97 7.54 -0.15
C LYS A 25 2.02 7.96 -1.27
N ALA A 26 0.81 8.43 -0.92
CA ALA A 26 -0.17 8.88 -1.91
C ALA A 26 0.38 10.03 -2.77
N PHE A 27 1.10 10.97 -2.16
CA PHE A 27 1.72 12.10 -2.85
C PHE A 27 2.84 11.65 -3.81
N LYS A 28 3.73 10.77 -3.35
CA LYS A 28 4.82 10.24 -4.18
C LYS A 28 4.28 9.42 -5.35
N MET A 29 3.29 8.56 -5.12
CA MET A 29 2.63 7.83 -6.19
C MET A 29 2.01 8.79 -7.21
N ARG A 30 1.28 9.82 -6.75
CA ARG A 30 0.73 10.84 -7.65
C ARG A 30 1.83 11.56 -8.43
N MET A 31 2.97 11.89 -7.83
CA MET A 31 4.10 12.46 -8.57
C MET A 31 4.60 11.54 -9.70
N PHE A 32 4.64 10.23 -9.49
CA PHE A 32 5.04 9.29 -10.54
C PHE A 32 3.98 9.16 -11.64
N GLU A 33 2.70 9.31 -11.31
CA GLU A 33 1.61 9.34 -12.29
C GLU A 33 1.66 10.61 -13.15
N GLU A 34 1.94 11.75 -12.53
CA GLU A 34 1.86 13.07 -13.18
C GLU A 34 3.18 13.47 -13.86
N PHE A 35 4.30 12.93 -13.39
CA PHE A 35 5.65 13.12 -13.94
C PHE A 35 6.26 11.76 -14.23
N PRO A 36 5.87 11.10 -15.33
CA PRO A 36 6.19 9.70 -15.59
C PRO A 36 7.69 9.44 -15.78
N THR A 37 8.46 10.43 -16.23
CA THR A 37 9.91 10.25 -16.45
C THR A 37 10.72 10.62 -15.21
N GLN A 38 11.84 9.93 -15.01
CA GLN A 38 12.77 10.29 -13.94
C GLN A 38 13.34 11.70 -14.15
N GLU A 39 13.62 12.09 -15.40
CA GLU A 39 14.13 13.43 -15.73
C GLU A 39 13.18 14.55 -15.31
N GLU A 40 11.86 14.39 -15.56
CA GLU A 40 10.86 15.37 -15.10
C GLU A 40 10.85 15.47 -13.58
N ARG A 41 10.89 14.33 -12.86
CA ARG A 41 10.87 14.30 -11.40
C ARG A 41 12.13 14.89 -10.78
N ASP A 42 13.30 14.64 -11.37
CA ASP A 42 14.59 15.12 -10.88
C ASP A 42 14.71 16.65 -10.96
N LYS A 43 13.91 17.30 -11.82
CA LYS A 43 13.82 18.77 -11.93
C LYS A 43 12.91 19.41 -10.88
N LEU A 44 12.09 18.63 -10.16
CA LEU A 44 11.12 19.17 -9.21
C LEU A 44 11.78 19.52 -7.88
N PRO A 45 11.63 20.75 -7.36
CA PRO A 45 12.23 21.17 -6.09
C PRO A 45 11.45 20.68 -4.87
N VAL A 46 11.08 19.40 -4.88
CA VAL A 46 10.28 18.74 -3.85
C VAL A 46 11.07 17.58 -3.23
N SER A 47 11.19 17.60 -1.91
CA SER A 47 11.81 16.51 -1.12
C SER A 47 10.81 15.95 -0.11
N LEU A 48 10.86 14.64 0.09
CA LEU A 48 10.04 13.94 1.07
C LEU A 48 10.91 13.49 2.25
N LEU A 49 10.34 13.52 3.46
CA LEU A 49 10.96 12.98 4.67
C LEU A 49 9.90 12.27 5.51
N TYR A 50 9.94 10.94 5.52
CA TYR A 50 9.12 10.09 6.35
C TYR A 50 9.85 9.80 7.67
N VAL A 51 9.19 10.07 8.80
CA VAL A 51 9.73 9.83 10.14
C VAL A 51 8.81 8.87 10.88
N ASP A 52 9.32 7.68 11.19
CA ASP A 52 8.56 6.66 11.92
C ASP A 52 9.44 5.73 12.74
N SER A 53 8.80 5.07 13.69
CA SER A 53 9.33 3.99 14.52
C SER A 53 9.18 2.61 13.88
N THR A 54 8.54 2.49 12.72
CA THR A 54 8.41 1.26 11.95
C THR A 54 8.94 1.47 10.54
N ASP A 55 9.56 0.44 9.97
CA ASP A 55 10.00 0.40 8.57
C ASP A 55 8.90 -0.16 7.66
N GLU A 56 7.63 -0.13 8.12
CA GLU A 56 6.53 -0.82 7.46
C GLU A 56 6.30 -0.34 6.04
N MET A 57 6.69 0.90 5.71
CA MET A 57 6.55 1.56 4.40
C MET A 57 7.81 1.48 3.52
N MET A 58 8.88 0.85 4.00
CA MET A 58 10.13 0.69 3.26
C MET A 58 10.10 -0.58 2.38
N PRO A 59 10.91 -0.62 1.30
CA PRO A 59 11.22 -1.86 0.57
C PRO A 59 11.72 -2.96 1.51
N LYS A 60 11.36 -4.21 1.25
CA LYS A 60 11.87 -5.38 1.98
C LYS A 60 12.80 -6.19 1.06
N ASP A 61 13.92 -6.64 1.61
CA ASP A 61 14.90 -7.48 0.90
C ASP A 61 15.39 -6.89 -0.44
N GLY A 62 15.46 -5.56 -0.52
CA GLY A 62 15.85 -4.84 -1.75
C GLY A 62 14.80 -4.88 -2.88
N LYS A 63 13.62 -5.45 -2.64
CA LYS A 63 12.52 -5.52 -3.61
C LYS A 63 11.54 -4.38 -3.42
N ALA A 64 11.21 -3.75 -4.55
CA ALA A 64 10.15 -2.75 -4.66
C ALA A 64 8.83 -3.29 -4.09
N ARG A 65 8.07 -2.44 -3.41
CA ARG A 65 6.76 -2.83 -2.89
C ARG A 65 5.70 -2.82 -3.99
N PRO A 66 4.90 -3.90 -4.16
CA PRO A 66 3.85 -3.94 -5.17
C PRO A 66 2.83 -2.79 -5.02
N ASP A 67 2.54 -2.39 -3.77
CA ASP A 67 1.59 -1.31 -3.48
C ASP A 67 2.18 0.10 -3.63
N PHE A 68 3.43 0.24 -4.07
CA PHE A 68 4.10 1.48 -4.45
C PHE A 68 4.45 1.55 -5.94
N ARG A 69 4.12 0.52 -6.74
CA ARG A 69 4.41 0.54 -8.17
C ARG A 69 3.46 1.43 -8.95
N VAL A 70 4.02 2.24 -9.85
CA VAL A 70 3.27 3.12 -10.76
C VAL A 70 3.85 2.94 -12.16
N MET A 71 3.08 2.30 -13.07
CA MET A 71 3.52 2.06 -14.46
C MET A 71 4.90 1.39 -14.53
N GLY A 72 5.05 0.26 -13.84
CA GLY A 72 6.30 -0.50 -13.73
C GLY A 72 7.41 0.17 -12.91
N GLN A 73 7.26 1.42 -12.48
CA GLN A 73 8.29 2.14 -11.72
C GLN A 73 8.10 1.98 -10.21
N ASP A 74 9.21 1.85 -9.49
CA ASP A 74 9.23 1.77 -8.03
C ASP A 74 9.16 3.18 -7.39
N ALA A 75 8.00 3.51 -6.83
CA ALA A 75 7.83 4.76 -6.07
C ALA A 75 8.07 4.58 -4.55
N SER A 76 8.66 3.46 -4.10
CA SER A 76 8.96 3.22 -2.68
C SER A 76 9.86 4.30 -2.08
N PHE A 77 9.79 4.49 -0.77
CA PHE A 77 10.71 5.40 -0.08
C PHE A 77 12.14 4.88 -0.15
N THR A 78 13.07 5.79 -0.43
CA THR A 78 14.51 5.56 -0.38
C THR A 78 15.03 5.77 1.04
N GLN A 79 16.25 5.30 1.32
CA GLN A 79 16.89 5.50 2.63
C GLN A 79 17.04 6.98 2.99
N ASN A 80 17.27 7.86 2.00
CA ASN A 80 17.41 9.31 2.21
C ASN A 80 16.07 10.04 2.43
N GLU A 81 14.95 9.33 2.26
CA GLU A 81 13.60 9.82 2.52
C GLU A 81 13.00 9.24 3.81
N PHE A 82 13.74 8.40 4.55
CA PHE A 82 13.24 7.75 5.76
C PHE A 82 14.17 7.94 6.95
N LEU A 83 13.60 8.38 8.07
CA LEU A 83 14.27 8.43 9.37
C LEU A 83 13.59 7.44 10.33
N ASN A 84 14.30 6.36 10.65
CA ASN A 84 13.88 5.41 11.67
C ASN A 84 14.21 5.94 13.06
N ILE A 85 13.18 6.19 13.88
CA ILE A 85 13.37 6.70 15.26
C ILE A 85 13.27 5.61 16.33
N LYS A 86 13.08 4.33 15.95
CA LYS A 86 12.99 3.20 16.91
C LYS A 86 14.35 2.63 17.31
N ALA A 87 15.41 2.90 16.57
CA ALA A 87 16.74 2.32 16.75
C ALA A 87 17.49 2.80 18.00
N VAL A 88 16.78 3.10 19.10
CA VAL A 88 17.33 3.64 20.34
C VAL A 88 16.75 2.91 21.55
N ASP A 89 17.63 2.58 22.49
CA ASP A 89 17.26 2.00 23.78
C ASP A 89 16.83 3.09 24.76
N VAL A 90 15.52 3.35 24.82
CA VAL A 90 14.92 4.33 25.75
C VAL A 90 15.14 3.93 27.20
N GLU A 91 15.18 2.63 27.52
CA GLU A 91 15.43 2.17 28.88
C GLU A 91 16.85 2.53 29.32
N HIS A 92 17.83 2.33 28.42
CA HIS A 92 19.20 2.78 28.63
C HIS A 92 19.29 4.31 28.83
N ILE A 93 18.58 5.10 28.02
CA ILE A 93 18.53 6.57 28.16
C ILE A 93 17.98 6.97 29.53
N LEU A 94 16.86 6.37 29.95
CA LEU A 94 16.24 6.67 31.24
C LEU A 94 17.15 6.29 32.42
N ASN A 95 17.91 5.19 32.32
CA ASN A 95 18.89 4.77 33.32
C ASN A 95 20.08 5.73 33.43
N HIS A 96 20.39 6.46 32.36
CA HIS A 96 21.54 7.37 32.28
C HIS A 96 21.12 8.80 31.94
N ILE A 97 19.94 9.25 32.41
CA ILE A 97 19.33 10.52 31.97
C ILE A 97 20.24 11.75 32.12
N ASN A 98 21.17 11.72 33.09
CA ASN A 98 22.15 12.78 33.32
C ASN A 98 23.11 12.98 32.11
N ASN A 99 23.31 11.95 31.30
CA ASN A 99 24.11 12.00 30.08
C ASN A 99 23.31 12.55 28.87
N TYR A 100 22.00 12.73 29.02
CA TYR A 100 21.08 13.16 27.96
C TYR A 100 20.34 14.44 28.38
N PRO A 101 21.04 15.58 28.52
CA PRO A 101 20.45 16.82 29.05
C PRO A 101 19.24 17.33 28.24
N ALA A 102 19.23 17.14 26.93
CA ALA A 102 18.10 17.50 26.06
C ALA A 102 16.83 16.68 26.35
N ILE A 103 16.99 15.41 26.76
CA ILE A 103 15.89 14.51 27.11
C ILE A 103 15.49 14.68 28.57
N ARG A 104 16.45 15.02 29.44
CA ARG A 104 16.21 15.29 30.86
C ARG A 104 15.11 16.33 31.08
N GLY A 105 15.09 17.41 30.28
CA GLY A 105 14.03 18.43 30.39
C GLY A 105 12.62 17.94 29.99
N ILE A 106 12.50 16.77 29.37
CA ILE A 106 11.22 16.12 29.04
C ILE A 106 10.78 15.16 30.17
N VAL A 107 11.74 14.72 31.00
CA VAL A 107 11.60 13.68 32.01
C VAL A 107 11.84 14.28 33.40
N ASP A 108 10.79 14.88 33.97
CA ASP A 108 10.84 15.48 35.31
C ASP A 108 11.16 14.43 36.39
N ASN A 109 10.48 13.28 36.33
CA ASN A 109 10.69 12.13 37.21
C ASN A 109 10.87 10.86 36.39
N VAL A 110 12.11 10.31 36.39
CA VAL A 110 12.47 9.11 35.64
C VAL A 110 11.64 7.89 36.04
N GLU A 111 11.35 7.72 37.33
CA GLU A 111 10.61 6.57 37.84
C GLU A 111 9.14 6.64 37.43
N SER A 112 8.50 7.81 37.58
CA SER A 112 7.12 8.02 37.11
C SER A 112 6.99 7.81 35.60
N VAL A 113 7.93 8.35 34.81
CA VAL A 113 7.94 8.20 33.35
C VAL A 113 8.17 6.74 32.93
N ARG A 114 9.10 6.04 33.58
CA ARG A 114 9.35 4.61 33.33
C ARG A 114 8.13 3.76 33.65
N SER A 115 7.53 3.98 34.81
CA SER A 115 6.33 3.26 35.27
C SER A 115 5.15 3.50 34.32
N ALA A 116 4.91 4.76 33.92
CA ALA A 116 3.82 5.12 33.03
C ALA A 116 4.01 4.56 31.61
N ILE A 117 5.21 4.66 31.03
CA ILE A 117 5.47 4.21 29.66
C ILE A 117 5.55 2.67 29.58
N GLY A 118 6.16 1.98 30.55
CA GLY A 118 6.38 0.54 30.49
C GLY A 118 7.17 0.07 29.25
N ALA A 119 6.97 -1.18 28.82
CA ALA A 119 7.63 -1.70 27.62
C ALA A 119 7.13 -0.99 26.34
N LEU A 120 8.08 -0.66 25.45
CA LEU A 120 7.80 -0.03 24.16
C LEU A 120 7.36 -1.07 23.14
N GLY A 121 6.07 -1.06 22.79
CA GLY A 121 5.50 -1.86 21.69
C GLY A 121 5.74 -1.22 20.31
N GLN A 122 5.09 -1.76 19.27
CA GLN A 122 5.11 -1.13 17.94
C GLN A 122 4.40 0.25 17.94
N ALA A 123 4.90 1.20 17.13
CA ALA A 123 4.35 2.55 16.99
C ALA A 123 4.15 3.32 18.33
N ALA A 124 5.01 3.05 19.31
CA ALA A 124 4.91 3.55 20.69
C ALA A 124 3.56 3.24 21.41
N GLY A 125 2.71 2.35 20.88
CA GLY A 125 1.49 1.86 21.55
C GLY A 125 0.48 2.94 21.95
N GLN A 126 0.32 3.98 21.13
CA GLN A 126 -0.51 5.16 21.44
C GLN A 126 -0.10 5.91 22.73
N LYS A 127 1.19 5.87 23.09
CA LYS A 127 1.76 6.62 24.22
C LYS A 127 2.53 7.82 23.65
N ARG A 128 1.97 9.03 23.77
CA ARG A 128 2.53 10.25 23.14
C ARG A 128 3.90 10.59 23.69
N ARG A 129 4.08 10.53 25.01
CA ARG A 129 5.38 10.73 25.68
C ARG A 129 6.47 9.82 25.15
N ALA A 130 6.15 8.55 24.95
CA ALA A 130 7.09 7.58 24.39
C ALA A 130 7.50 7.95 22.96
N GLY A 131 6.53 8.35 22.12
CA GLY A 131 6.81 8.86 20.77
C GLY A 131 7.72 10.09 20.79
N ARG A 132 7.48 11.02 21.73
CA ARG A 132 8.35 12.19 21.93
C ARG A 132 9.77 11.80 22.33
N LEU A 133 9.95 10.86 23.27
CA LEU A 133 11.28 10.41 23.69
C LEU A 133 12.05 9.73 22.55
N LEU A 134 11.36 8.89 21.75
CA LEU A 134 11.95 8.28 20.56
C LEU A 134 12.41 9.35 19.55
N PHE A 135 11.58 10.38 19.32
CA PHE A 135 11.97 11.49 18.45
C PHE A 135 13.13 12.30 19.03
N ALA A 136 13.06 12.67 20.31
CA ALA A 136 14.09 13.46 20.98
C ALA A 136 15.46 12.80 20.92
N ALA A 137 15.52 11.47 21.11
CA ALA A 137 16.76 10.71 20.98
C ALA A 137 17.33 10.71 19.55
N ASN A 138 16.51 10.98 18.54
CA ASN A 138 16.89 11.05 17.13
C ASN A 138 16.80 12.48 16.56
N ALA A 139 16.64 13.51 17.39
CA ALA A 139 16.34 14.86 16.94
C ALA A 139 17.49 15.48 16.11
N VAL A 140 18.74 15.15 16.44
CA VAL A 140 19.90 15.56 15.62
C VAL A 140 19.85 14.88 14.25
N GLY A 141 19.47 13.60 14.19
CA GLY A 141 19.26 12.87 12.94
C GLY A 141 18.18 13.55 12.09
N PHE A 142 17.05 13.93 12.69
CA PHE A 142 16.00 14.69 12.02
C PHE A 142 16.48 16.02 11.45
N VAL A 143 17.22 16.80 12.24
CA VAL A 143 17.77 18.10 11.79
C VAL A 143 18.74 17.90 10.61
N ASN A 144 19.55 16.85 10.61
CA ASN A 144 20.42 16.53 9.48
C ASN A 144 19.58 16.12 8.25
N SER A 145 18.62 15.21 8.41
CA SER A 145 17.78 14.75 7.30
C SER A 145 16.97 15.87 6.65
N ILE A 146 16.44 16.83 7.43
CA ILE A 146 15.69 17.96 6.88
C ILE A 146 16.60 18.99 6.20
N ARG A 147 17.85 19.17 6.67
CA ARG A 147 18.87 19.97 5.97
C ARG A 147 19.27 19.32 4.65
N ASP A 148 19.46 18.01 4.63
CA ASP A 148 19.77 17.27 3.41
C ASP A 148 18.60 17.34 2.42
N ALA A 149 17.36 17.26 2.90
CA ALA A 149 16.16 17.45 2.08
C ALA A 149 16.09 18.86 1.47
N TYR A 150 16.43 19.89 2.25
CA TYR A 150 16.52 21.26 1.76
C TYR A 150 17.62 21.44 0.71
N ALA A 151 18.83 20.95 0.98
CA ALA A 151 19.96 21.04 0.05
C ALA A 151 19.63 20.42 -1.31
N ARG A 152 18.92 19.29 -1.32
CA ARG A 152 18.41 18.68 -2.57
C ARG A 152 17.41 19.56 -3.31
N CYS A 153 16.49 20.21 -2.59
CA CYS A 153 15.53 21.12 -3.21
C CYS A 153 16.25 22.35 -3.80
N GLU A 154 17.13 22.98 -3.03
CA GLU A 154 17.91 24.15 -3.44
C GLU A 154 18.81 23.85 -4.64
N GLN A 155 19.45 22.68 -4.67
CA GLN A 155 20.24 22.24 -5.82
C GLN A 155 19.40 22.11 -7.10
N ARG A 156 18.15 21.66 -6.99
CA ARG A 156 17.25 21.48 -8.14
C ARG A 156 16.63 22.80 -8.60
N SER A 157 16.19 23.66 -7.68
CA SER A 157 15.57 24.94 -8.02
C SER A 157 16.58 26.01 -8.41
N GLY A 158 17.80 25.95 -7.88
CA GLY A 158 18.75 27.07 -7.95
C GLY A 158 18.31 28.31 -7.18
N ASP A 159 17.28 28.20 -6.32
CA ASP A 159 16.68 29.30 -5.58
C ASP A 159 16.69 29.01 -4.08
N SER A 160 17.28 29.91 -3.30
CA SER A 160 17.35 29.83 -1.84
C SER A 160 16.34 30.77 -1.14
N SER A 161 15.55 31.53 -1.89
CA SER A 161 14.73 32.64 -1.37
C SER A 161 13.46 32.20 -0.65
N LYS A 162 12.86 31.06 -1.06
CA LYS A 162 11.60 30.57 -0.53
C LYS A 162 11.67 29.08 -0.18
N LEU A 163 11.35 28.76 1.07
CA LEU A 163 11.26 27.38 1.58
C LEU A 163 9.89 27.16 2.23
N ASN A 164 9.13 26.21 1.70
CA ASN A 164 7.83 25.76 2.20
C ASN A 164 7.99 24.36 2.81
N ILE A 165 7.56 24.19 4.05
CA ILE A 165 7.65 22.93 4.78
C ILE A 165 6.24 22.53 5.20
N HIS A 166 5.81 21.34 4.77
CA HIS A 166 4.49 20.78 5.03
C HIS A 166 4.63 19.58 5.96
N ILE A 167 4.07 19.65 7.16
CA ILE A 167 4.20 18.61 8.18
C ILE A 167 2.86 17.88 8.34
N PHE A 168 2.84 16.56 8.13
CA PHE A 168 1.64 15.72 8.20
C PHE A 168 1.69 14.80 9.41
N ALA A 169 0.67 14.80 10.26
CA ALA A 169 0.60 13.90 11.40
C ALA A 169 -0.84 13.51 11.77
N GLY A 170 -1.00 12.30 12.31
CA GLY A 170 -2.19 11.90 13.05
C GLY A 170 -2.02 12.21 14.54
N LEU A 171 -3.02 12.84 15.15
CA LEU A 171 -2.95 13.31 16.54
C LEU A 171 -3.33 12.25 17.59
N CYS A 172 -3.69 11.05 17.17
CA CYS A 172 -4.08 9.93 18.03
C CYS A 172 -2.98 8.89 18.27
N GLY A 173 -2.02 8.75 17.34
CA GLY A 173 -0.94 7.76 17.40
C GLY A 173 0.20 8.15 18.36
N GLY A 174 1.04 7.19 18.77
CA GLY A 174 2.16 7.46 19.67
C GLY A 174 3.26 8.30 19.01
N THR A 175 3.77 7.82 17.87
CA THR A 175 4.86 8.47 17.12
C THR A 175 4.47 9.83 16.55
N GLY A 176 3.44 9.88 15.70
CA GLY A 176 3.04 11.12 15.02
C GLY A 176 2.61 12.23 16.00
N SER A 177 1.72 11.90 16.94
CA SER A 177 1.20 12.86 17.92
C SER A 177 2.23 13.25 18.99
N GLY A 178 3.17 12.35 19.32
CA GLY A 178 4.26 12.63 20.26
C GLY A 178 5.39 13.47 19.67
N ALA A 179 5.66 13.35 18.36
CA ALA A 179 6.76 14.05 17.71
C ALA A 179 6.39 15.42 17.12
N ILE A 180 5.10 15.70 16.86
CA ILE A 180 4.66 16.88 16.11
C ILE A 180 5.19 18.21 16.67
N VAL A 181 5.17 18.39 18.00
CA VAL A 181 5.66 19.61 18.65
C VAL A 181 7.15 19.81 18.37
N ASP A 182 7.95 18.76 18.60
CA ASP A 182 9.40 18.84 18.40
C ASP A 182 9.75 19.01 16.92
N VAL A 183 9.02 18.37 16.00
CA VAL A 183 9.21 18.57 14.55
C VAL A 183 8.97 20.03 14.16
N ILE A 184 7.89 20.66 14.64
CA ILE A 184 7.62 22.09 14.39
C ILE A 184 8.74 22.97 14.95
N VAL A 185 9.13 22.73 16.21
CA VAL A 185 10.15 23.49 16.94
C VAL A 185 11.52 23.37 16.25
N GLN A 186 11.99 22.15 16.00
CA GLN A 186 13.29 21.91 15.37
C GLN A 186 13.31 22.41 13.93
N THR A 187 12.19 22.32 13.20
CA THR A 187 12.08 22.90 11.85
C THR A 187 12.19 24.42 11.89
N ARG A 188 11.43 25.11 12.77
CA ARG A 188 11.51 26.59 12.90
C ARG A 188 12.89 27.05 13.35
N LYS A 189 13.51 26.35 14.29
CA LYS A 189 14.88 26.62 14.75
C LYS A 189 15.89 26.48 13.61
N THR A 190 15.73 25.45 12.78
CA THR A 190 16.64 25.18 11.66
C THR A 190 16.45 26.17 10.51
N PHE A 191 15.20 26.54 10.22
CA PHE A 191 14.84 27.44 9.12
C PHE A 191 13.95 28.59 9.61
N PRO A 192 14.52 29.65 10.22
CA PRO A 192 13.76 30.73 10.86
C PRO A 192 12.79 31.46 9.92
N ASN A 193 13.13 31.60 8.64
CA ASN A 193 12.36 32.33 7.64
C ASN A 193 11.47 31.44 6.75
N SER A 194 11.40 30.12 7.02
CA SER A 194 10.58 29.19 6.23
C SER A 194 9.08 29.39 6.45
N TYR A 195 8.28 28.96 5.48
CA TYR A 195 6.82 28.82 5.59
C TYR A 195 6.48 27.42 6.09
N ILE A 196 6.10 27.28 7.36
CA ILE A 196 5.80 26.00 8.00
C ILE A 196 4.28 25.83 8.11
N ASN A 197 3.73 24.84 7.41
CA ASN A 197 2.31 24.50 7.45
C ASN A 197 2.13 23.11 8.06
N VAL A 198 1.28 23.02 9.09
CA VAL A 198 0.99 21.78 9.79
C VAL A 198 -0.34 21.23 9.31
N TYR A 199 -0.41 19.93 9.05
CA TYR A 199 -1.59 19.18 8.62
C TYR A 199 -1.84 18.08 9.65
N ALA A 200 -2.79 18.34 10.53
CA ALA A 200 -3.07 17.53 11.70
C ALA A 200 -4.43 16.84 11.57
N MET A 201 -4.39 15.52 11.40
CA MET A 201 -5.59 14.70 11.43
C MET A 201 -6.05 14.50 12.88
N ILE A 202 -7.26 14.95 13.21
CA ILE A 202 -7.90 14.65 14.49
C ILE A 202 -8.52 13.24 14.48
N PRO A 203 -8.78 12.64 15.66
CA PRO A 203 -9.46 11.35 15.76
C PRO A 203 -10.76 11.30 14.94
N GLU A 204 -11.09 10.13 14.39
CA GLU A 204 -12.40 9.88 13.79
C GLU A 204 -13.44 9.77 14.89
N MET A 205 -14.60 10.41 14.72
CA MET A 205 -15.71 10.23 15.66
C MET A 205 -16.25 8.80 15.64
N ASN A 206 -16.31 8.20 14.44
CA ASN A 206 -16.70 6.82 14.23
C ASN A 206 -15.49 6.05 13.70
N LEU A 207 -14.96 5.15 14.52
CA LEU A 207 -13.78 4.38 14.14
C LEU A 207 -14.09 3.46 12.95
N PRO A 208 -13.26 3.46 11.90
CA PRO A 208 -13.38 2.50 10.80
C PRO A 208 -13.21 1.04 11.25
N LYS A 209 -12.44 0.82 12.34
CA LYS A 209 -12.21 -0.49 12.94
C LYS A 209 -12.21 -0.38 14.46
N ALA A 210 -12.81 -1.35 15.14
CA ALA A 210 -13.00 -1.33 16.59
C ALA A 210 -11.67 -1.39 17.39
N ASP A 211 -10.61 -1.96 16.82
CA ASP A 211 -9.29 -2.14 17.44
C ASP A 211 -8.38 -0.89 17.34
N MET A 212 -8.84 0.16 16.66
CA MET A 212 -8.07 1.40 16.51
C MET A 212 -7.94 2.18 17.82
N ASP A 213 -8.88 2.07 18.76
CA ASP A 213 -8.77 2.73 20.06
C ASP A 213 -8.22 1.77 21.11
N GLN A 214 -6.97 2.01 21.52
CA GLN A 214 -6.31 1.25 22.59
C GLN A 214 -6.53 1.90 23.98
N GLY A 215 -7.62 2.65 24.12
CA GLY A 215 -8.05 3.37 25.34
C GLY A 215 -7.53 4.79 25.47
N ARG A 216 -6.82 5.32 24.44
CA ARG A 216 -6.18 6.65 24.45
C ARG A 216 -6.42 7.47 23.19
N TYR A 217 -7.17 6.94 22.23
CA TYR A 217 -7.25 7.51 20.88
C TYR A 217 -7.74 8.97 20.87
N TYR A 218 -8.83 9.23 21.60
CA TYR A 218 -9.48 10.54 21.68
C TYR A 218 -8.77 11.49 22.64
N GLN A 219 -8.27 10.96 23.75
CA GLN A 219 -7.53 11.70 24.78
C GLN A 219 -6.21 12.23 24.23
N ASN A 220 -5.50 11.42 23.43
CA ASN A 220 -4.32 11.84 22.68
C ASN A 220 -4.64 12.99 21.74
N GLY A 221 -5.76 12.89 21.00
CA GLY A 221 -6.22 13.95 20.10
C GLY A 221 -6.44 15.28 20.82
N TYR A 222 -7.13 15.27 21.97
CA TYR A 222 -7.36 16.47 22.76
C TYR A 222 -6.06 17.07 23.30
N ALA A 223 -5.21 16.25 23.91
CA ALA A 223 -3.94 16.68 24.48
C ALA A 223 -3.03 17.33 23.42
N ALA A 224 -2.94 16.71 22.24
CA ALA A 224 -2.14 17.23 21.13
C ALA A 224 -2.68 18.57 20.59
N ILE A 225 -3.99 18.72 20.45
CA ILE A 225 -4.61 19.97 20.04
C ILE A 225 -4.36 21.07 21.08
N ASN A 226 -4.45 20.76 22.37
CA ASN A 226 -4.18 21.72 23.43
C ASN A 226 -2.72 22.20 23.43
N GLU A 227 -1.78 21.27 23.24
CA GLU A 227 -0.36 21.57 23.07
C GLU A 227 -0.08 22.44 21.83
N LEU A 228 -0.70 22.10 20.69
CA LEU A 228 -0.56 22.90 19.47
C LEU A 228 -1.13 24.32 19.65
N ASN A 229 -2.26 24.46 20.34
CA ASN A 229 -2.80 25.78 20.70
C ASN A 229 -1.84 26.56 21.59
N ALA A 230 -1.29 25.93 22.64
CA ALA A 230 -0.36 26.57 23.56
C ALA A 230 0.94 27.00 22.86
N LEU A 231 1.48 26.16 21.97
CA LEU A 231 2.65 26.47 21.15
C LEU A 231 2.37 27.65 20.20
N GLN A 232 1.27 27.58 19.46
CA GLN A 232 0.90 28.60 18.47
C GLN A 232 0.42 29.92 19.07
N SER A 233 0.00 29.94 20.34
CA SER A 233 -0.35 31.16 21.08
C SER A 233 0.83 31.78 21.81
N GLY A 234 2.02 31.14 21.79
CA GLY A 234 3.19 31.59 22.53
C GLY A 234 3.07 31.41 24.04
N ARG A 235 2.15 30.55 24.50
CA ARG A 235 1.89 30.27 25.92
C ARG A 235 2.68 29.09 26.45
N TRP A 236 3.34 28.33 25.58
CA TRP A 236 4.20 27.22 25.95
C TRP A 236 5.52 27.24 25.18
N TYR A 237 6.61 27.08 25.92
CA TYR A 237 7.97 26.91 25.41
C TYR A 237 8.42 25.48 25.73
N PRO A 238 8.35 24.53 24.79
CA PRO A 238 8.76 23.16 25.04
C PRO A 238 10.29 23.06 25.25
N GLN A 239 10.74 22.03 25.95
CA GLN A 239 12.16 21.66 26.00
C GLN A 239 12.74 21.52 24.59
N ASP A 240 13.87 22.18 24.33
CA ASP A 240 14.60 22.02 23.08
C ASP A 240 15.33 20.68 23.05
N VAL A 241 14.84 19.75 22.21
CA VAL A 241 15.38 18.40 22.10
C VAL A 241 16.73 18.31 21.36
N THR A 242 17.25 19.43 20.84
CA THR A 242 18.63 19.53 20.33
C THR A 242 19.50 20.44 21.19
N GLY A 243 18.99 20.93 22.32
CA GLY A 243 19.65 21.88 23.21
C GLY A 243 19.42 21.55 24.68
N ASN A 244 19.76 22.49 25.57
CA ASN A 244 19.69 22.33 27.03
C ASN A 244 18.73 23.35 27.70
N SER A 245 17.87 24.00 26.93
CA SER A 245 16.97 25.06 27.40
C SER A 245 15.59 24.96 26.77
N LEU A 246 14.64 25.79 27.22
CA LEU A 246 13.34 25.93 26.58
C LEU A 246 13.47 26.61 25.21
N ALA A 247 12.62 26.21 24.26
CA ALA A 247 12.60 26.72 22.89
C ALA A 247 11.68 27.95 22.76
N HIS A 248 12.26 29.15 22.84
CA HIS A 248 11.55 30.42 22.63
C HIS A 248 11.47 30.80 21.15
N LEU A 249 10.60 30.12 20.39
CA LEU A 249 10.51 30.25 18.93
C LEU A 249 9.22 30.91 18.42
N TYR A 250 8.38 31.44 19.30
CA TYR A 250 7.23 32.23 18.88
C TYR A 250 7.69 33.46 18.10
N ASN A 251 7.09 33.70 16.94
CA ASN A 251 7.45 34.81 16.07
C ASN A 251 6.26 35.74 15.87
N ASP A 252 6.41 36.98 16.34
CA ASP A 252 5.38 38.02 16.29
C ASP A 252 4.96 38.41 14.87
N ARG A 253 5.83 38.26 13.86
CA ARG A 253 5.51 38.58 12.47
C ARG A 253 4.53 37.60 11.85
N ILE A 254 4.56 36.34 12.28
CA ILE A 254 3.66 35.30 11.79
C ILE A 254 2.60 34.91 12.84
N LYS A 255 2.66 35.50 14.04
CA LYS A 255 1.79 35.23 15.19
C LYS A 255 1.71 33.73 15.55
N GLY A 256 2.86 33.08 15.63
CA GLY A 256 2.98 31.65 15.93
C GLY A 256 4.39 31.08 15.77
N VAL A 257 4.54 29.77 15.94
CA VAL A 257 5.78 29.03 15.64
C VAL A 257 5.70 28.47 14.21
N ALA A 258 4.59 27.85 13.85
CA ALA A 258 4.21 27.54 12.47
C ALA A 258 3.40 28.69 11.85
N ASN A 259 3.40 28.80 10.52
CA ASN A 259 2.62 29.79 9.79
C ASN A 259 1.11 29.51 9.88
N GLY A 260 0.71 28.24 10.02
CA GLY A 260 -0.68 27.86 10.23
C GLY A 260 -0.84 26.37 10.56
N VAL A 261 -1.97 26.03 11.18
CA VAL A 261 -2.35 24.65 11.53
C VAL A 261 -3.64 24.28 10.81
N THR A 262 -3.55 23.33 9.90
CA THR A 262 -4.69 22.75 9.21
C THR A 262 -5.21 21.56 10.00
N ILE A 263 -6.44 21.64 10.49
CA ILE A 263 -7.13 20.54 11.19
C ILE A 263 -8.13 19.91 10.24
N TYR A 264 -8.13 18.58 10.18
CA TYR A 264 -9.07 17.84 9.36
C TYR A 264 -9.41 16.48 9.96
N SER A 265 -10.55 15.93 9.55
CA SER A 265 -11.04 14.61 9.89
C SER A 265 -11.45 13.83 8.63
N ASN A 266 -12.05 12.66 8.82
CA ASN A 266 -12.60 11.87 7.73
C ASN A 266 -14.03 12.25 7.35
N VAL A 267 -14.62 13.27 7.97
CA VAL A 267 -15.98 13.73 7.70
C VAL A 267 -15.96 15.19 7.29
N ASN A 268 -16.60 15.52 6.18
CA ASN A 268 -16.72 16.90 5.74
C ASN A 268 -17.92 17.64 6.37
N GLU A 269 -17.94 18.96 6.24
CA GLU A 269 -18.96 19.84 6.83
C GLU A 269 -20.39 19.53 6.35
N ASN A 270 -20.54 18.79 5.24
CA ASN A 270 -21.82 18.37 4.69
C ASN A 270 -22.18 16.91 5.03
N GLY A 271 -21.45 16.27 5.96
CA GLY A 271 -21.70 14.92 6.45
C GLY A 271 -21.15 13.79 5.57
N LEU A 272 -20.37 14.09 4.53
CA LEU A 272 -19.73 13.07 3.70
C LEU A 272 -18.54 12.47 4.45
N THR A 273 -18.56 11.15 4.64
CA THR A 273 -17.51 10.39 5.32
C THR A 273 -16.68 9.62 4.30
N VAL A 274 -15.36 9.70 4.40
CA VAL A 274 -14.40 8.93 3.60
C VAL A 274 -13.65 7.94 4.47
N ASN A 275 -13.06 6.90 3.85
CA ASN A 275 -12.20 5.98 4.59
C ASN A 275 -10.89 6.68 4.99
N SER A 276 -10.61 6.76 6.29
CA SER A 276 -9.44 7.47 6.81
C SER A 276 -8.11 6.80 6.52
N LEU A 277 -8.09 5.50 6.19
CA LEU A 277 -6.88 4.73 5.94
C LEU A 277 -6.49 4.70 4.46
N THR A 278 -7.48 4.75 3.55
CA THR A 278 -7.26 4.54 2.11
C THR A 278 -7.63 5.74 1.23
N GLU A 279 -8.64 6.52 1.61
CA GLU A 279 -9.16 7.63 0.80
C GLU A 279 -8.66 8.98 1.32
N LEU A 280 -8.78 9.23 2.63
CA LEU A 280 -8.36 10.51 3.22
C LEU A 280 -6.89 10.87 2.94
N PRO A 281 -5.91 9.93 2.98
CA PRO A 281 -4.53 10.26 2.61
C PRO A 281 -4.40 10.74 1.16
N LYS A 282 -5.21 10.19 0.24
CA LYS A 282 -5.26 10.63 -1.15
C LYS A 282 -5.88 12.02 -1.27
N VAL A 283 -6.94 12.32 -0.51
CA VAL A 283 -7.56 13.65 -0.45
C VAL A 283 -6.55 14.72 0.02
N VAL A 284 -5.80 14.43 1.10
CA VAL A 284 -4.75 15.34 1.59
C VAL A 284 -3.66 15.50 0.54
N SER A 285 -3.17 14.39 -0.02
CA SER A 285 -2.18 14.40 -1.11
C SER A 285 -2.64 15.25 -2.29
N ASP A 286 -3.90 15.11 -2.70
CA ASP A 286 -4.45 15.83 -3.85
C ASP A 286 -4.54 17.34 -3.61
N TYR A 287 -4.92 17.73 -2.40
CA TYR A 287 -4.92 19.12 -1.99
C TYR A 287 -3.52 19.74 -1.99
N ILE A 288 -2.52 19.01 -1.47
CA ILE A 288 -1.13 19.48 -1.45
C ILE A 288 -0.55 19.53 -2.86
N PHE A 289 -0.82 18.52 -3.69
CA PHE A 289 -0.39 18.50 -5.07
C PHE A 289 -0.95 19.70 -5.85
N ALA A 290 -2.24 20.00 -5.68
CA ALA A 290 -2.86 21.17 -6.30
C ALA A 290 -2.20 22.48 -5.83
N ARG A 291 -1.95 22.62 -4.52
CA ARG A 291 -1.26 23.79 -3.95
C ARG A 291 0.16 23.97 -4.51
N ILE A 292 0.91 22.89 -4.72
CA ILE A 292 2.32 22.95 -5.15
C ILE A 292 2.46 23.13 -6.66
N PHE A 293 1.60 22.49 -7.46
CA PHE A 293 1.84 22.36 -8.91
C PHE A 293 0.75 23.00 -9.80
N LEU A 294 -0.49 23.15 -9.30
CA LEU A 294 -1.63 23.54 -10.13
C LEU A 294 -2.09 24.99 -9.89
N ILE A 295 -1.87 25.53 -8.70
CA ILE A 295 -2.25 26.90 -8.34
C ILE A 295 -1.06 27.84 -8.55
N ASN A 296 -1.07 28.62 -9.63
CA ASN A 296 -0.04 29.61 -9.89
C ASN A 296 -0.18 30.83 -8.97
N GLU A 297 0.85 31.13 -8.19
CA GLU A 297 0.90 32.29 -7.30
C GLU A 297 0.94 33.65 -8.02
N GLU A 298 1.36 33.69 -9.29
CA GLU A 298 1.43 34.91 -10.09
C GLU A 298 0.09 35.32 -10.71
N ASP A 299 -0.87 34.39 -10.78
CA ASP A 299 -2.18 34.67 -11.36
C ASP A 299 -3.06 35.34 -10.30
N GLU A 300 -3.33 36.64 -10.49
CA GLU A 300 -4.07 37.47 -9.51
C GLU A 300 -5.43 36.88 -9.14
N ILE A 301 -6.04 36.12 -10.05
CA ILE A 301 -7.29 35.40 -9.80
C ILE A 301 -7.17 34.41 -8.62
N ASN A 302 -6.00 33.83 -8.38
CA ASN A 302 -5.75 32.90 -7.28
C ASN A 302 -5.46 33.62 -5.94
N SER A 303 -5.42 34.95 -5.90
CA SER A 303 -4.98 35.71 -4.72
C SER A 303 -5.78 35.37 -3.44
N ASP A 304 -7.08 35.15 -3.54
CA ASP A 304 -7.90 34.81 -2.37
C ASP A 304 -7.61 33.42 -1.79
N ILE A 305 -7.33 32.41 -2.64
CA ILE A 305 -6.97 31.08 -2.15
C ILE A 305 -5.56 31.09 -1.55
N ILE A 306 -4.63 31.85 -2.13
CA ILE A 306 -3.25 32.00 -1.64
C ILE A 306 -3.26 32.69 -0.27
N ARG A 307 -4.03 33.77 -0.12
CA ARG A 307 -4.20 34.45 1.17
C ARG A 307 -4.74 33.51 2.24
N ALA A 308 -5.72 32.66 1.90
CA ALA A 308 -6.26 31.68 2.82
C ALA A 308 -5.23 30.61 3.21
N TYR A 309 -4.41 30.13 2.27
CA TYR A 309 -3.34 29.18 2.54
C TYR A 309 -2.23 29.73 3.44
N ASN A 310 -1.93 31.03 3.32
CA ASN A 310 -0.83 31.68 4.01
C ASN A 310 -1.26 32.46 5.27
N PHE A 311 -2.57 32.55 5.52
CA PHE A 311 -3.16 33.43 6.54
C PHE A 311 -2.73 34.90 6.36
N GLU A 312 -2.71 35.39 5.12
CA GLU A 312 -2.43 36.80 4.84
C GLU A 312 -3.60 37.68 5.29
N ASN A 313 -3.29 38.91 5.73
CA ASN A 313 -4.26 39.88 6.27
C ASN A 313 -5.05 39.35 7.48
N MET A 314 -4.42 38.51 8.30
CA MET A 314 -5.04 37.90 9.48
C MET A 314 -4.43 38.33 10.81
N ASP A 315 -3.36 39.12 10.81
CA ASP A 315 -2.58 39.42 12.03
C ASP A 315 -3.43 40.06 13.14
N ASP A 316 -4.33 40.97 12.77
CA ASP A 316 -5.26 41.64 13.70
C ASP A 316 -6.29 40.69 14.32
N PHE A 317 -6.49 39.52 13.72
CA PHE A 317 -7.49 38.53 14.15
C PHE A 317 -6.86 37.17 14.46
N ALA A 318 -5.52 37.08 14.54
CA ALA A 318 -4.82 35.81 14.62
C ALA A 318 -4.95 35.12 15.99
N LEU A 319 -5.36 35.85 17.02
CA LEU A 319 -5.32 35.41 18.43
C LEU A 319 -6.65 35.70 19.14
N GLU A 320 -6.95 34.91 20.17
CA GLU A 320 -7.96 35.23 21.19
C GLU A 320 -7.28 35.42 22.54
N TYR A 321 -7.70 36.46 23.25
CA TYR A 321 -7.20 36.82 24.58
C TYR A 321 -8.01 36.13 25.67
N ASP A 322 -7.34 35.81 26.78
CA ASP A 322 -7.90 35.10 27.92
C ASP A 322 -9.04 35.90 28.55
N GLU A 323 -10.26 35.37 28.45
CA GLU A 323 -11.47 36.00 28.95
C GLU A 323 -11.51 36.18 30.48
N THR A 324 -10.74 35.37 31.22
CA THR A 324 -10.69 35.37 32.69
C THR A 324 -9.64 36.33 33.25
N ALA A 325 -8.67 36.72 32.44
CA ALA A 325 -7.59 37.59 32.87
C ALA A 325 -8.03 39.07 32.92
N ASN A 326 -7.40 39.82 33.81
CA ASN A 326 -7.42 41.28 33.78
C ASN A 326 -6.17 41.80 33.04
N PRO A 327 -6.24 43.01 32.45
CA PRO A 327 -5.05 43.63 31.89
C PRO A 327 -3.96 43.81 32.95
N ASP A 328 -2.71 43.56 32.59
CA ASP A 328 -1.56 43.89 33.44
C ASP A 328 -1.37 45.41 33.59
N ASP A 329 -0.38 45.84 34.37
CA ASP A 329 -0.07 47.28 34.60
C ASP A 329 0.23 48.06 33.30
N LYS A 330 0.51 47.36 32.20
CA LYS A 330 0.78 47.92 30.86
C LYS A 330 -0.42 47.77 29.92
N GLY A 331 -1.54 47.25 30.40
CA GLY A 331 -2.76 47.02 29.63
C GLY A 331 -2.73 45.74 28.78
N HIS A 332 -1.73 44.86 28.94
CA HIS A 332 -1.67 43.62 28.18
C HIS A 332 -2.57 42.56 28.79
N ILE A 333 -3.30 41.86 27.92
CA ILE A 333 -4.08 40.69 28.29
C ILE A 333 -3.36 39.45 27.74
N PRO A 334 -3.17 38.39 28.55
CA PRO A 334 -2.59 37.15 28.06
C PRO A 334 -3.37 36.56 26.88
N VAL A 335 -2.65 36.03 25.91
CA VAL A 335 -3.26 35.26 24.82
C VAL A 335 -3.71 33.91 25.37
N ALA A 336 -4.92 33.47 25.01
CA ALA A 336 -5.40 32.13 25.34
C ALA A 336 -5.31 31.17 24.16
N ARG A 337 -5.66 31.64 22.94
CA ARG A 337 -5.86 30.74 21.80
C ARG A 337 -5.37 31.35 20.50
N THR A 338 -4.99 30.48 19.56
CA THR A 338 -4.72 30.88 18.17
C THR A 338 -5.98 30.71 17.31
N LYS A 339 -6.16 31.62 16.36
CA LYS A 339 -7.11 31.52 15.24
C LYS A 339 -6.41 31.25 13.91
N LYS A 340 -5.08 31.06 13.87
CA LYS A 340 -4.33 30.62 12.68
C LYS A 340 -4.54 29.13 12.38
N VAL A 341 -5.81 28.74 12.36
CA VAL A 341 -6.29 27.40 12.09
C VAL A 341 -7.15 27.43 10.84
N CYS A 342 -7.01 26.40 10.01
CA CYS A 342 -7.83 26.20 8.84
C CYS A 342 -8.22 24.73 8.65
N SER A 343 -9.10 24.49 7.69
CA SER A 343 -9.41 23.17 7.15
C SER A 343 -9.61 23.29 5.65
N PHE A 344 -9.60 22.16 4.96
CA PHE A 344 -9.67 22.12 3.50
C PHE A 344 -10.66 21.07 3.00
N GLY A 345 -11.16 21.30 1.80
CA GLY A 345 -11.93 20.35 1.00
C GLY A 345 -11.37 20.35 -0.42
N ILE A 346 -11.35 19.20 -1.07
CA ILE A 346 -11.01 19.09 -2.48
C ILE A 346 -11.96 18.10 -3.17
N LYS A 347 -12.49 18.52 -4.31
CA LYS A 347 -13.22 17.67 -5.25
C LYS A 347 -12.51 17.73 -6.59
N ARG A 348 -12.39 16.59 -7.25
CA ARG A 348 -11.81 16.47 -8.59
C ARG A 348 -12.81 15.76 -9.49
N VAL A 349 -13.14 16.37 -10.61
CA VAL A 349 -13.91 15.75 -11.69
C VAL A 349 -12.91 15.44 -12.79
N ILE A 350 -12.63 14.16 -13.00
CA ILE A 350 -11.52 13.74 -13.84
C ILE A 350 -11.98 12.85 -14.98
N TYR A 351 -11.30 12.96 -16.11
CA TYR A 351 -11.20 11.89 -17.07
C TYR A 351 -10.02 11.01 -16.64
N PRO A 352 -10.24 9.75 -16.20
CA PRO A 352 -9.20 8.95 -15.56
C PRO A 352 -8.27 8.32 -16.61
N GLU A 353 -7.49 9.15 -17.30
CA GLU A 353 -6.68 8.75 -18.46
C GLU A 353 -5.71 7.61 -18.14
N LEU A 354 -5.03 7.65 -16.99
CA LEU A 354 -4.11 6.59 -16.57
C LEU A 354 -4.81 5.24 -16.34
N ARG A 355 -6.01 5.26 -15.74
CA ARG A 355 -6.82 4.05 -15.54
C ARG A 355 -7.26 3.48 -16.89
N VAL A 356 -7.72 4.34 -17.80
CA VAL A 356 -8.12 3.96 -19.17
C VAL A 356 -6.95 3.31 -19.89
N LEU A 357 -5.78 3.97 -19.89
CA LEU A 357 -4.57 3.43 -20.50
C LEU A 357 -4.18 2.07 -19.90
N LYS A 358 -4.18 1.93 -18.57
CA LYS A 358 -3.89 0.65 -17.91
C LYS A 358 -4.88 -0.42 -18.33
N HIS A 359 -6.18 -0.12 -18.30
CA HIS A 359 -7.21 -1.08 -18.69
C HIS A 359 -7.00 -1.59 -20.11
N ILE A 360 -6.83 -0.68 -21.08
CA ILE A 360 -6.55 -1.05 -22.48
C ILE A 360 -5.24 -1.85 -22.58
N THR A 361 -4.19 -1.41 -21.91
CA THR A 361 -2.87 -2.08 -21.90
C THR A 361 -2.98 -3.53 -21.44
N TYR A 362 -3.65 -3.78 -20.31
CA TYR A 362 -3.82 -5.14 -19.80
C TYR A 362 -4.81 -5.95 -20.66
N THR A 363 -5.84 -5.35 -21.23
CA THR A 363 -6.76 -6.02 -22.16
C THR A 363 -6.07 -6.45 -23.46
N VAL A 364 -5.16 -5.63 -24.00
CA VAL A 364 -4.31 -6.01 -25.14
C VAL A 364 -3.27 -7.05 -24.71
N GLY A 365 -2.69 -6.89 -23.52
CA GLY A 365 -1.71 -7.81 -22.93
C GLY A 365 -2.28 -9.21 -22.72
N GLU A 366 -3.54 -9.32 -22.31
CA GLU A 366 -4.28 -10.59 -22.23
C GLU A 366 -4.30 -11.31 -23.60
N SER A 367 -4.58 -10.58 -24.69
CA SER A 367 -4.57 -11.15 -26.03
C SER A 367 -3.16 -11.58 -26.47
N VAL A 368 -2.11 -10.86 -26.05
CA VAL A 368 -0.71 -11.30 -26.21
C VAL A 368 -0.45 -12.62 -25.47
N LEU A 369 -0.92 -12.76 -24.23
CA LEU A 369 -0.77 -14.01 -23.47
C LEU A 369 -1.57 -15.16 -24.09
N TYR A 370 -2.73 -14.90 -24.68
CA TYR A 370 -3.46 -15.90 -25.46
C TYR A 370 -2.69 -16.33 -26.72
N GLN A 371 -1.96 -15.42 -27.37
CA GLN A 371 -1.03 -15.79 -28.43
C GLN A 371 0.07 -16.72 -27.93
N PHE A 372 0.67 -16.45 -26.76
CA PHE A 372 1.72 -17.28 -26.19
C PHE A 372 1.20 -18.68 -25.84
N LYS A 373 0.01 -18.74 -25.24
CA LYS A 373 -0.56 -19.96 -24.70
C LYS A 373 -1.20 -20.85 -25.76
N TYR A 374 -1.98 -20.26 -26.66
CA TYR A 374 -2.80 -21.00 -27.63
C TYR A 374 -2.44 -20.76 -29.09
N ASN A 375 -1.96 -19.55 -29.42
CA ASN A 375 -1.67 -19.12 -30.79
C ASN A 375 -2.84 -19.36 -31.77
N ASN A 376 -4.06 -19.02 -31.34
CA ASN A 376 -5.28 -19.29 -32.08
C ASN A 376 -5.96 -17.98 -32.50
N TRP A 377 -5.83 -17.60 -33.78
CA TRP A 377 -6.39 -16.38 -34.35
C TRP A 377 -7.79 -16.59 -34.93
N ARG A 378 -8.73 -15.67 -34.65
CA ARG A 378 -10.06 -15.59 -35.27
C ARG A 378 -10.30 -14.19 -35.84
N GLU A 379 -10.80 -14.12 -37.09
CA GLU A 379 -10.90 -12.88 -37.89
C GLU A 379 -11.61 -11.69 -37.20
N ASN A 380 -12.52 -11.93 -36.24
CA ASN A 380 -13.26 -10.87 -35.53
C ASN A 380 -13.06 -10.89 -34.01
N GLN A 381 -12.11 -11.67 -33.50
CA GLN A 381 -11.84 -11.77 -32.05
C GLN A 381 -10.35 -11.60 -31.71
N GLY A 382 -9.46 -11.72 -32.70
CA GLY A 382 -8.02 -11.75 -32.48
C GLY A 382 -7.56 -13.10 -31.93
N PHE A 383 -6.55 -13.07 -31.05
CA PHE A 383 -6.11 -14.27 -30.33
C PHE A 383 -7.09 -14.62 -29.20
N VAL A 384 -7.57 -15.87 -29.21
CA VAL A 384 -8.59 -16.35 -28.27
C VAL A 384 -8.03 -17.30 -27.22
N ASN A 385 -8.69 -17.36 -26.06
CA ASN A 385 -8.42 -18.27 -24.95
C ASN A 385 -8.92 -19.70 -25.24
N GLU A 386 -8.58 -20.23 -26.41
CA GLU A 386 -9.02 -21.56 -26.85
C GLU A 386 -7.94 -22.26 -27.66
N GLU A 387 -7.81 -23.57 -27.47
CA GLU A 387 -6.85 -24.38 -28.20
C GLU A 387 -7.18 -24.51 -29.69
N ARG A 388 -6.14 -24.67 -30.51
CA ARG A 388 -6.29 -25.03 -31.92
C ARG A 388 -6.39 -26.55 -32.08
N ASN A 389 -7.38 -27.01 -32.83
CA ASN A 389 -7.49 -28.40 -33.23
C ASN A 389 -6.58 -28.67 -34.44
N LYS A 390 -5.60 -29.57 -34.28
CA LYS A 390 -4.73 -30.06 -35.34
C LYS A 390 -4.17 -31.46 -35.01
N ASP A 391 -3.72 -32.18 -36.02
CA ASP A 391 -3.06 -33.49 -35.85
C ASP A 391 -1.58 -33.30 -35.50
N TYR A 392 -1.32 -33.11 -34.21
CA TYR A 392 0.04 -32.92 -33.68
C TYR A 392 0.94 -34.14 -33.94
N ARG A 393 0.37 -35.36 -34.00
CA ARG A 393 1.17 -36.57 -34.19
C ARG A 393 1.74 -36.64 -35.59
N ALA A 394 0.92 -36.42 -36.61
CA ALA A 394 1.36 -36.41 -38.00
C ALA A 394 2.36 -35.27 -38.30
N GLU A 395 2.13 -34.10 -37.70
CA GLU A 395 3.00 -32.93 -37.90
C GLU A 395 4.39 -33.10 -37.28
N TYR A 396 4.47 -33.69 -36.08
CA TYR A 396 5.73 -33.74 -35.32
C TYR A 396 6.47 -35.08 -35.40
N LEU A 397 5.79 -36.23 -35.45
CA LEU A 397 6.42 -37.55 -35.45
C LEU A 397 6.74 -38.09 -36.86
N ASN A 398 7.01 -37.22 -37.82
CA ASN A 398 7.45 -37.62 -39.16
C ASN A 398 8.95 -38.01 -39.18
N LYS A 399 9.36 -38.74 -40.22
CA LYS A 399 10.73 -39.29 -40.35
C LYS A 399 11.82 -38.20 -40.29
N ASP A 400 11.58 -37.05 -40.91
CA ASP A 400 12.56 -35.95 -40.96
C ASP A 400 12.79 -35.36 -39.57
N ASN A 401 11.71 -35.15 -38.80
CA ASN A 401 11.82 -34.67 -37.42
C ASN A 401 12.51 -35.71 -36.52
N LEU A 402 12.16 -37.00 -36.64
CA LEU A 402 12.82 -38.05 -35.84
C LEU A 402 14.32 -38.11 -36.13
N THR A 403 14.72 -37.95 -37.39
CA THR A 403 16.14 -37.90 -37.79
C THR A 403 16.82 -36.65 -37.25
N LYS A 404 16.17 -35.48 -37.39
CA LYS A 404 16.68 -34.22 -36.85
C LYS A 404 16.84 -34.27 -35.33
N TRP A 405 15.93 -34.95 -34.64
CA TRP A 405 15.94 -35.15 -33.19
C TRP A 405 16.79 -36.33 -32.74
N LYS A 406 17.46 -37.05 -33.65
CA LYS A 406 18.35 -38.19 -33.33
C LYS A 406 17.60 -39.36 -32.64
N LEU A 407 16.34 -39.54 -33.00
CA LEU A 407 15.44 -40.58 -32.48
C LEU A 407 15.17 -41.71 -33.49
N ASP A 408 15.74 -41.64 -34.69
CA ASP A 408 15.71 -42.76 -35.64
C ASP A 408 16.75 -43.83 -35.27
N GLU A 409 16.56 -45.03 -35.82
CA GLU A 409 17.38 -46.21 -35.48
C GLU A 409 18.87 -45.99 -35.70
N SER A 410 19.27 -45.32 -36.79
CA SER A 410 20.69 -45.18 -37.17
C SER A 410 21.51 -44.43 -36.11
N HIS A 411 20.91 -43.41 -35.49
CA HIS A 411 21.51 -42.68 -34.39
C HIS A 411 21.50 -43.49 -33.09
N LEU A 412 20.40 -44.20 -32.80
CA LEU A 412 20.26 -44.95 -31.55
C LEU A 412 21.23 -46.14 -31.46
N ILE A 413 21.55 -46.78 -32.58
CA ILE A 413 22.54 -47.87 -32.66
C ILE A 413 23.98 -47.36 -32.87
N LEU A 414 24.20 -46.05 -32.93
CA LEU A 414 25.48 -45.40 -33.24
C LEU A 414 26.09 -45.82 -34.59
N GLU A 415 25.25 -46.08 -35.59
CA GLU A 415 25.70 -46.09 -36.98
C GLU A 415 25.95 -44.65 -37.45
N GLU A 416 25.09 -43.71 -37.03
CA GLU A 416 25.30 -42.26 -37.11
C GLU A 416 25.62 -41.66 -35.73
N LYS A 417 26.43 -40.60 -35.70
CA LYS A 417 26.85 -39.97 -34.44
C LYS A 417 25.78 -39.05 -33.85
N ILE A 418 25.68 -39.04 -32.52
CA ILE A 418 24.82 -38.10 -31.77
C ILE A 418 25.62 -36.88 -31.33
N LEU A 419 26.81 -37.11 -30.77
CA LEU A 419 27.70 -36.05 -30.32
C LEU A 419 28.55 -35.57 -31.49
N GLU A 420 28.62 -34.26 -31.72
CA GLU A 420 29.40 -33.70 -32.84
C GLU A 420 30.90 -34.01 -32.76
N THR A 421 31.40 -34.20 -31.53
CA THR A 421 32.80 -34.54 -31.25
C THR A 421 33.15 -36.00 -31.56
N ASP A 422 32.17 -36.85 -31.83
CA ASP A 422 32.41 -38.26 -32.17
C ASP A 422 32.85 -38.40 -33.64
N THR A 423 33.69 -39.42 -33.89
CA THR A 423 34.18 -39.80 -35.22
C THR A 423 33.07 -40.42 -36.06
N ASP A 424 33.03 -40.07 -37.35
CA ASP A 424 32.15 -40.71 -38.33
C ASP A 424 32.74 -42.06 -38.76
N TYR A 425 31.91 -43.11 -38.76
CA TYR A 425 32.32 -44.46 -39.14
C TYR A 425 31.49 -44.97 -40.33
N PRO A 426 32.01 -45.91 -41.12
CA PRO A 426 31.22 -46.64 -42.10
C PRO A 426 30.05 -47.39 -41.44
N LYS A 427 29.03 -47.70 -42.25
CA LYS A 427 27.91 -48.54 -41.84
C LYS A 427 28.39 -49.94 -41.48
N PHE A 428 27.65 -50.65 -40.63
CA PHE A 428 28.09 -51.95 -40.12
C PHE A 428 28.32 -52.95 -41.26
N ASN A 429 27.39 -53.03 -42.21
CA ASN A 429 27.51 -53.91 -43.37
C ASN A 429 28.72 -53.56 -44.24
N ASP A 430 28.93 -52.26 -44.52
CA ASP A 430 30.06 -51.80 -45.33
C ASP A 430 31.40 -52.15 -44.66
N TYR A 431 31.49 -51.94 -43.34
CA TYR A 431 32.67 -52.30 -42.56
C TYR A 431 32.98 -53.80 -42.64
N TRP A 432 31.99 -54.67 -42.41
CA TRP A 432 32.20 -56.11 -42.42
C TRP A 432 32.45 -56.66 -43.82
N HIS A 433 31.82 -56.07 -44.84
CA HIS A 433 32.07 -56.37 -46.24
C HIS A 433 33.53 -56.09 -46.62
N ASP A 434 34.02 -54.89 -46.31
CA ASP A 434 35.40 -54.49 -46.61
C ASP A 434 36.42 -55.36 -45.88
N LYS A 435 36.15 -55.75 -44.62
CA LYS A 435 37.02 -56.65 -43.86
C LYS A 435 37.03 -58.08 -44.42
N ALA A 436 35.88 -58.62 -44.78
CA ALA A 436 35.79 -59.95 -45.38
C ALA A 436 36.56 -60.02 -46.71
N LEU A 437 36.45 -58.98 -47.54
CA LEU A 437 37.22 -58.86 -48.78
C LEU A 437 38.72 -58.73 -48.54
N LEU A 438 39.13 -57.94 -47.55
CA LEU A 438 40.54 -57.73 -47.22
C LEU A 438 41.24 -59.02 -46.77
N TYR A 439 40.59 -59.82 -45.93
CA TYR A 439 41.18 -61.02 -45.35
C TYR A 439 40.99 -62.30 -46.20
N ALA A 440 40.09 -62.25 -47.18
CA ALA A 440 39.79 -63.32 -48.12
C ALA A 440 41.02 -64.01 -48.73
N GLU A 441 41.92 -63.24 -49.34
CA GLU A 441 43.05 -63.81 -50.09
C GLU A 441 44.14 -64.37 -49.17
N GLU A 442 44.26 -63.83 -47.95
CA GLU A 442 45.22 -64.32 -46.96
C GLU A 442 44.75 -65.65 -46.37
N ALA A 443 43.47 -65.75 -45.98
CA ALA A 443 42.89 -66.95 -45.39
C ALA A 443 42.93 -68.16 -46.34
N LYS A 444 42.91 -67.96 -47.66
CA LYS A 444 43.07 -69.03 -48.66
C LYS A 444 44.39 -69.80 -48.55
N LYS A 445 45.42 -69.22 -47.94
CA LYS A 445 46.75 -69.82 -47.81
C LYS A 445 46.86 -70.82 -46.67
N ALA A 446 45.89 -70.85 -45.75
CA ALA A 446 45.88 -71.75 -44.60
C ALA A 446 45.38 -73.16 -44.96
N ASP A 447 45.71 -74.15 -44.12
CA ASP A 447 45.27 -75.54 -44.30
C ASP A 447 43.74 -75.69 -44.21
N CYS A 448 43.08 -74.81 -43.44
CA CYS A 448 41.63 -74.73 -43.29
C CYS A 448 41.12 -73.30 -43.57
N PRO A 449 40.95 -72.91 -44.84
CA PRO A 449 40.66 -71.52 -45.22
C PRO A 449 39.38 -70.91 -44.62
N LEU A 450 38.34 -71.71 -44.39
CA LEU A 450 37.08 -71.22 -43.81
C LEU A 450 37.27 -70.84 -42.35
N ASN A 451 37.86 -71.76 -41.56
CA ASN A 451 38.15 -71.50 -40.15
C ASN A 451 39.15 -70.36 -39.97
N GLU A 452 40.12 -70.22 -40.88
CA GLU A 452 41.08 -69.11 -40.80
C GLU A 452 40.42 -67.76 -41.08
N LEU A 453 39.57 -67.66 -42.10
CA LEU A 453 38.83 -66.42 -42.38
C LEU A 453 37.95 -66.04 -41.20
N ASP A 454 37.29 -67.03 -40.59
CA ASP A 454 36.47 -66.84 -39.40
C ASP A 454 37.30 -66.36 -38.19
N ASN A 455 38.46 -66.96 -37.94
CA ASN A 455 39.37 -66.55 -36.87
C ASN A 455 39.82 -65.09 -37.02
N ILE A 456 40.21 -64.67 -38.23
CA ILE A 456 40.69 -63.29 -38.48
C ILE A 456 39.53 -62.28 -38.38
N MET A 457 38.34 -62.65 -38.87
CA MET A 457 37.13 -61.83 -38.72
C MET A 457 36.72 -61.73 -37.25
N ASN A 458 36.80 -62.82 -36.47
CA ASN A 458 36.56 -62.80 -35.04
C ASN A 458 37.57 -61.92 -34.30
N GLU A 459 38.86 -61.98 -34.65
CA GLU A 459 39.86 -61.07 -34.09
C GLU A 459 39.52 -59.61 -34.39
N SER A 460 39.04 -59.33 -35.60
CA SER A 460 38.56 -57.99 -35.95
C SER A 460 37.33 -57.55 -35.16
N PHE A 461 36.41 -58.47 -34.88
CA PHE A 461 35.28 -58.24 -33.97
C PHE A 461 35.71 -57.98 -32.54
N GLU A 462 36.68 -58.73 -32.04
CA GLU A 462 37.14 -58.61 -30.65
C GLU A 462 38.06 -57.42 -30.41
N ARG A 463 38.81 -56.96 -31.42
CA ARG A 463 39.92 -56.00 -31.21
C ARG A 463 39.99 -54.81 -32.16
N PHE A 464 39.43 -54.88 -33.37
CA PHE A 464 39.72 -53.88 -34.41
C PHE A 464 38.52 -53.06 -34.86
N PHE A 465 37.28 -53.51 -34.61
CA PHE A 465 36.08 -52.72 -34.89
C PHE A 465 36.14 -51.41 -34.12
N ARG A 466 36.20 -50.30 -34.86
CA ARG A 466 36.32 -48.93 -34.31
C ARG A 466 37.43 -48.83 -33.24
N GLU A 467 38.60 -49.39 -33.55
CA GLU A 467 39.85 -49.37 -32.76
C GLU A 467 39.90 -50.30 -31.52
N ASP A 468 38.76 -50.63 -30.92
CA ASP A 468 38.72 -51.40 -29.65
C ASP A 468 38.06 -52.79 -29.76
N GLY A 469 37.34 -53.06 -30.85
CA GLY A 469 36.43 -54.22 -30.97
C GLY A 469 34.99 -53.88 -30.58
N VAL A 470 34.02 -54.64 -31.09
CA VAL A 470 32.58 -54.32 -31.00
C VAL A 470 32.11 -54.20 -29.55
N VAL A 471 32.33 -55.23 -28.74
CA VAL A 471 31.84 -55.27 -27.35
C VAL A 471 32.52 -54.20 -26.51
N ALA A 472 33.83 -54.02 -26.66
CA ALA A 472 34.60 -53.02 -25.93
C ALA A 472 34.18 -51.60 -26.30
N TYR A 473 33.99 -51.31 -27.60
CA TYR A 473 33.53 -50.02 -28.10
C TYR A 473 32.18 -49.62 -27.49
N PHE A 474 31.16 -50.49 -27.58
CA PHE A 474 29.83 -50.17 -27.05
C PHE A 474 29.83 -50.07 -25.52
N THR A 475 30.56 -50.96 -24.82
CA THR A 475 30.73 -50.87 -23.36
C THR A 475 31.41 -49.57 -22.94
N GLY A 476 32.40 -49.10 -23.71
CA GLY A 476 33.04 -47.80 -23.51
C GLY A 476 32.07 -46.64 -23.71
N LYS A 477 31.27 -46.70 -24.79
CA LYS A 477 30.25 -45.69 -25.13
C LYS A 477 29.09 -45.63 -24.14
N GLU A 478 28.81 -46.69 -23.37
CA GLU A 478 27.80 -46.63 -22.30
C GLU A 478 28.08 -45.50 -21.29
N ARG A 479 29.36 -45.14 -21.05
CA ARG A 479 29.74 -44.02 -20.18
C ARG A 479 29.26 -42.66 -20.71
N ALA A 480 29.07 -42.54 -22.02
CA ALA A 480 28.62 -41.33 -22.70
C ALA A 480 27.10 -41.25 -22.88
N ILE A 481 26.34 -42.31 -22.56
CA ILE A 481 24.87 -42.32 -22.64
C ILE A 481 24.23 -41.11 -21.94
N PRO A 482 24.66 -40.68 -20.72
CA PRO A 482 24.09 -39.50 -20.09
C PRO A 482 24.24 -38.22 -20.92
N GLU A 483 25.39 -38.02 -21.58
CA GLU A 483 25.66 -36.83 -22.39
C GLU A 483 24.95 -36.91 -23.75
N MET A 484 24.89 -38.09 -24.38
CA MET A 484 24.11 -38.31 -25.60
C MET A 484 22.63 -38.01 -25.37
N ALA A 485 22.04 -38.51 -24.28
CA ALA A 485 20.64 -38.26 -23.96
C ALA A 485 20.35 -36.78 -23.65
N LYS A 486 21.28 -36.08 -22.98
CA LYS A 486 21.18 -34.63 -22.78
C LYS A 486 21.26 -33.86 -24.10
N GLU A 487 22.11 -34.29 -25.03
CA GLU A 487 22.26 -33.65 -26.33
C GLU A 487 20.99 -33.82 -27.19
N VAL A 488 20.40 -35.03 -27.21
CA VAL A 488 19.10 -35.28 -27.85
C VAL A 488 18.03 -34.32 -27.30
N ARG A 489 17.94 -34.22 -25.97
CA ARG A 489 17.04 -33.28 -25.31
C ARG A 489 17.33 -31.83 -25.74
N ARG A 490 18.59 -31.39 -25.73
CA ARG A 490 18.99 -30.02 -26.10
C ARG A 490 18.57 -29.67 -27.52
N ILE A 491 18.77 -30.57 -28.49
CA ILE A 491 18.39 -30.38 -29.89
C ILE A 491 16.87 -30.19 -30.02
N ILE A 492 16.09 -31.02 -29.31
CA ILE A 492 14.62 -30.94 -29.31
C ILE A 492 14.16 -29.64 -28.66
N GLU A 493 14.62 -29.35 -27.42
CA GLU A 493 14.22 -28.15 -26.68
C GLU A 493 14.55 -26.88 -27.44
N LYS A 494 15.75 -26.76 -28.01
CA LYS A 494 16.17 -25.58 -28.76
C LYS A 494 15.29 -25.37 -29.98
N GLY A 495 15.02 -26.43 -30.76
CA GLY A 495 14.17 -26.33 -31.94
C GLY A 495 12.71 -25.98 -31.62
N LEU A 496 12.19 -26.47 -30.50
CA LEU A 496 10.85 -26.13 -30.02
C LEU A 496 10.77 -24.70 -29.47
N PHE A 497 11.76 -24.28 -28.68
CA PHE A 497 11.87 -22.93 -28.15
C PHE A 497 11.95 -21.90 -29.28
N ASP A 498 12.79 -22.12 -30.31
CA ASP A 498 12.95 -21.16 -31.41
C ASP A 498 11.62 -20.95 -32.16
N LYS A 499 10.82 -22.01 -32.37
CA LYS A 499 9.48 -21.88 -32.96
C LYS A 499 8.50 -21.13 -32.08
N TRP A 500 8.52 -21.35 -30.76
CA TRP A 500 7.70 -20.61 -29.82
C TRP A 500 8.13 -19.13 -29.74
N HIS A 501 9.44 -18.88 -29.72
CA HIS A 501 10.05 -17.56 -29.71
C HIS A 501 9.74 -16.76 -30.98
N LEU A 502 9.57 -17.41 -32.14
CA LEU A 502 9.07 -16.77 -33.37
C LEU A 502 7.55 -16.56 -33.36
N GLY A 503 6.81 -17.38 -32.60
CA GLY A 503 5.36 -17.32 -32.47
C GLY A 503 4.62 -18.29 -33.37
N ASP A 504 5.32 -19.30 -33.90
CA ASP A 504 4.74 -20.33 -34.75
C ASP A 504 4.06 -21.43 -33.91
N VAL A 505 4.57 -21.66 -32.71
CA VAL A 505 4.13 -22.71 -31.77
C VAL A 505 3.66 -22.09 -30.46
N SER A 506 2.61 -22.65 -29.87
CA SER A 506 2.06 -22.22 -28.58
C SER A 506 2.55 -23.08 -27.42
N ILE A 507 2.41 -22.61 -26.18
CA ILE A 507 2.79 -23.38 -24.98
C ILE A 507 1.98 -24.67 -24.86
N VAL A 508 0.67 -24.62 -25.14
CA VAL A 508 -0.17 -25.83 -25.14
C VAL A 508 0.33 -26.83 -26.16
N GLU A 509 0.78 -26.35 -27.32
CA GLU A 509 1.38 -27.20 -28.33
C GLU A 509 2.71 -27.80 -27.88
N LEU A 510 3.59 -27.03 -27.22
CA LEU A 510 4.83 -27.55 -26.61
C LEU A 510 4.53 -28.71 -25.66
N GLN A 511 3.54 -28.56 -24.77
CA GLN A 511 3.11 -29.57 -23.80
C GLN A 511 2.52 -30.83 -24.46
N LYS A 512 1.87 -30.69 -25.63
CA LYS A 512 1.37 -31.83 -26.38
C LYS A 512 2.51 -32.57 -27.08
N VAL A 513 3.44 -31.83 -27.68
CA VAL A 513 4.59 -32.40 -28.38
C VAL A 513 5.52 -33.12 -27.40
N SER A 514 5.77 -32.58 -26.19
CA SER A 514 6.56 -33.25 -25.16
C SER A 514 5.97 -34.60 -24.75
N LYS A 515 4.64 -34.68 -24.58
CA LYS A 515 3.93 -35.93 -24.29
C LYS A 515 3.97 -36.92 -25.45
N LEU A 516 3.77 -36.45 -26.68
CA LEU A 516 3.88 -37.28 -27.88
C LEU A 516 5.29 -37.85 -28.05
N LEU A 517 6.33 -37.11 -27.69
CA LEU A 517 7.71 -37.59 -27.69
C LEU A 517 7.94 -38.68 -26.64
N LEU A 518 7.32 -38.55 -25.44
CA LEU A 518 7.35 -39.59 -24.40
C LEU A 518 6.63 -40.88 -24.84
N GLU A 519 5.49 -40.74 -25.51
CA GLU A 519 4.79 -41.87 -26.13
C GLU A 519 5.66 -42.50 -27.20
N ARG A 520 6.24 -41.70 -28.09
CA ARG A 520 7.06 -42.21 -29.20
C ARG A 520 8.33 -42.91 -28.72
N ILE A 521 9.06 -42.37 -27.75
CA ILE A 521 10.24 -43.07 -27.23
C ILE A 521 9.85 -44.36 -26.51
N THR A 522 8.64 -44.46 -25.95
CA THR A 522 8.10 -45.70 -25.38
C THR A 522 7.82 -46.73 -26.48
N GLU A 523 7.25 -46.30 -27.60
CA GLU A 523 7.08 -47.13 -28.81
C GLU A 523 8.43 -47.60 -29.34
N ILE A 524 9.41 -46.69 -29.50
CA ILE A 524 10.78 -47.01 -29.94
C ILE A 524 11.43 -48.07 -29.04
N ARG A 525 11.27 -47.96 -27.71
CA ARG A 525 11.82 -48.97 -26.79
C ARG A 525 11.23 -50.36 -27.05
N LYS A 526 9.93 -50.45 -27.34
CA LYS A 526 9.28 -51.70 -27.70
C LYS A 526 9.74 -52.20 -29.07
N GLU A 527 9.85 -51.30 -30.05
CA GLU A 527 10.38 -51.61 -31.39
C GLU A 527 11.81 -52.16 -31.31
N LEU A 528 12.68 -51.56 -30.48
CA LEU A 528 14.04 -52.06 -30.24
C LEU A 528 14.06 -53.42 -29.54
N ASP A 529 13.13 -53.69 -28.62
CA ASP A 529 13.01 -55.01 -27.98
C ASP A 529 12.58 -56.10 -28.97
N ASP A 530 11.64 -55.79 -29.87
CA ASP A 530 11.18 -56.72 -30.90
C ASP A 530 12.24 -56.89 -31.99
N ARG A 531 12.90 -55.80 -32.41
CA ARG A 531 14.02 -55.82 -33.36
C ARG A 531 15.22 -56.60 -32.81
N PHE A 532 15.52 -56.50 -31.52
CA PHE A 532 16.56 -57.31 -30.88
C PHE A 532 16.26 -58.81 -30.97
N LYS A 533 14.99 -59.23 -30.79
CA LYS A 533 14.61 -60.65 -30.91
C LYS A 533 14.78 -61.14 -32.33
N GLU A 534 14.27 -60.37 -33.31
CA GLU A 534 14.39 -60.67 -34.73
C GLU A 534 15.86 -60.77 -35.15
N GLU A 535 16.68 -59.79 -34.78
CA GLU A 535 18.10 -59.78 -35.13
C GLU A 535 18.89 -60.90 -34.43
N ASN A 536 18.51 -61.26 -33.20
CA ASN A 536 19.12 -62.39 -32.50
C ASN A 536 18.72 -63.75 -33.08
N GLU A 537 17.54 -63.87 -33.69
CA GLU A 537 17.15 -65.04 -34.49
C GLU A 537 17.96 -65.08 -35.79
N ASN A 538 18.04 -63.95 -36.52
CA ASN A 538 18.89 -63.82 -37.72
C ASN A 538 20.35 -64.18 -37.44
N TYR A 539 20.91 -63.71 -36.32
CA TYR A 539 22.26 -64.05 -35.86
C TYR A 539 22.44 -65.57 -35.68
N LYS A 540 21.46 -66.26 -35.08
CA LYS A 540 21.51 -67.71 -34.89
C LYS A 540 21.41 -68.47 -36.21
N GLU A 541 20.54 -68.03 -37.13
CA GLU A 541 20.45 -68.61 -38.47
C GLU A 541 21.77 -68.45 -39.23
N CYS A 542 22.41 -67.28 -39.14
CA CYS A 542 23.74 -67.05 -39.70
C CYS A 542 24.80 -67.95 -39.06
N ASP A 543 24.75 -68.17 -37.74
CA ASP A 543 25.67 -69.05 -37.02
C ASP A 543 25.49 -70.53 -37.41
N GLU A 544 24.25 -70.98 -37.57
CA GLU A 544 23.91 -72.31 -38.07
C GLU A 544 24.40 -72.49 -39.52
N ALA A 545 24.14 -71.52 -40.40
CA ALA A 545 24.64 -71.55 -41.79
C ALA A 545 26.17 -71.56 -41.85
N ARG A 546 26.85 -70.81 -40.96
CA ARG A 546 28.30 -70.80 -40.80
C ARG A 546 28.81 -72.18 -40.41
N ALA A 547 28.22 -72.79 -39.38
CA ALA A 547 28.60 -74.12 -38.88
C ALA A 547 28.34 -75.22 -39.92
N ASP A 548 27.18 -75.20 -40.58
CA ASP A 548 26.81 -76.15 -41.63
C ASP A 548 27.77 -76.06 -42.82
N ASN A 549 28.09 -74.84 -43.28
CA ASN A 549 29.01 -74.67 -44.40
C ASN A 549 30.43 -75.16 -44.06
N VAL A 550 30.91 -74.95 -42.82
CA VAL A 550 32.18 -75.52 -42.33
C VAL A 550 32.12 -77.05 -42.25
N GLN A 551 31.00 -77.60 -41.76
CA GLN A 551 30.82 -79.05 -41.69
C GLN A 551 30.80 -79.70 -43.08
N GLU A 552 30.09 -79.10 -44.03
CA GLU A 552 30.04 -79.57 -45.42
C GLU A 552 31.40 -79.45 -46.10
N TRP A 553 32.14 -78.35 -45.86
CA TRP A 553 33.52 -78.20 -46.32
C TRP A 553 34.44 -79.32 -45.84
N SER A 554 34.30 -79.73 -44.58
CA SER A 554 35.11 -80.80 -43.99
C SER A 554 34.91 -82.16 -44.68
N ARG A 555 33.74 -82.39 -45.29
CA ARG A 555 33.39 -83.61 -46.04
C ARG A 555 33.98 -83.65 -47.46
N LEU A 556 34.46 -82.53 -47.99
CA LEU A 556 35.08 -82.47 -49.33
C LEU A 556 36.52 -83.02 -49.33
N GLY A 557 36.88 -83.76 -50.38
CA GLY A 557 38.26 -84.21 -50.62
C GLY A 557 39.19 -83.08 -51.14
N ILE A 558 40.51 -83.28 -51.07
CA ILE A 558 41.54 -82.25 -51.37
C ILE A 558 41.37 -81.60 -52.76
N LEU A 559 41.07 -82.39 -53.80
CA LEU A 559 40.85 -81.86 -55.17
C LEU A 559 39.50 -81.11 -55.32
N GLN A 560 38.46 -81.51 -54.58
CA GLN A 560 37.15 -80.84 -54.60
C GLN A 560 37.17 -79.49 -53.87
N ARG A 561 38.10 -79.29 -52.94
CA ARG A 561 38.32 -78.01 -52.24
C ARG A 561 39.02 -76.97 -53.12
N MET A 562 39.85 -77.39 -54.07
CA MET A 562 40.63 -76.47 -54.92
C MET A 562 39.89 -75.94 -56.16
N VAL A 563 38.81 -76.60 -56.61
CA VAL A 563 38.08 -76.22 -57.84
C VAL A 563 36.57 -76.49 -57.74
N GLY A 564 35.76 -75.70 -58.46
CA GLY A 564 34.31 -75.92 -58.57
C GLY A 564 33.58 -75.72 -57.24
N ALA A 565 33.17 -76.83 -56.60
CA ALA A 565 32.37 -76.81 -55.38
C ALA A 565 33.07 -76.11 -54.20
N GLY A 566 34.39 -76.28 -54.04
CA GLY A 566 35.17 -75.57 -53.02
C GLY A 566 35.24 -74.06 -53.23
N ALA A 567 35.57 -73.59 -54.44
CA ALA A 567 35.64 -72.14 -54.70
C ALA A 567 34.29 -71.43 -54.46
N ARG A 568 33.17 -72.08 -54.82
CA ARG A 568 31.83 -71.58 -54.55
C ARG A 568 31.53 -71.53 -53.05
N ARG A 569 31.80 -72.61 -52.32
CA ARG A 569 31.58 -72.70 -50.86
C ARG A 569 32.40 -71.69 -50.07
N TYR A 570 33.60 -71.34 -50.56
CA TYR A 570 34.41 -70.28 -49.97
C TYR A 570 33.79 -68.89 -50.16
N GLY A 571 33.33 -68.57 -51.37
CA GLY A 571 32.61 -67.32 -51.65
C GLY A 571 31.29 -67.22 -50.87
N ASP A 572 30.54 -68.32 -50.78
CA ASP A 572 29.34 -68.41 -49.95
C ASP A 572 29.69 -68.17 -48.46
N HIS A 573 30.81 -68.73 -47.99
CA HIS A 573 31.29 -68.51 -46.61
C HIS A 573 31.65 -67.05 -46.33
N GLN A 574 32.24 -66.33 -47.29
CA GLN A 574 32.52 -64.90 -47.14
C GLN A 574 31.24 -64.10 -46.89
N ASN A 575 30.20 -64.34 -47.70
CA ASN A 575 28.92 -63.67 -47.53
C ASN A 575 28.26 -64.06 -46.20
N ILE A 576 28.29 -65.36 -45.83
CA ILE A 576 27.79 -65.83 -44.52
C ILE A 576 28.52 -65.13 -43.37
N LEU A 577 29.84 -64.93 -43.45
CA LEU A 577 30.59 -64.23 -42.40
C LEU A 577 30.28 -62.72 -42.36
N ILE A 578 30.04 -62.07 -43.50
CA ILE A 578 29.59 -60.67 -43.54
C ILE A 578 28.25 -60.54 -42.81
N ASP A 579 27.28 -61.39 -43.16
CA ASP A 579 25.95 -61.40 -42.54
C ASP A 579 26.05 -61.74 -41.04
N TYR A 580 26.84 -62.75 -40.69
CA TYR A 580 27.08 -63.17 -39.30
C TYR A 580 27.67 -62.05 -38.45
N TYR A 581 28.77 -61.41 -38.88
CA TYR A 581 29.42 -60.36 -38.08
C TYR A 581 28.64 -59.05 -38.09
N THR A 582 27.90 -58.75 -39.16
CA THR A 582 26.96 -57.62 -39.19
C THR A 582 25.83 -57.82 -38.19
N SER A 583 25.17 -58.99 -38.22
CA SER A 583 24.09 -59.33 -37.29
C SER A 583 24.59 -59.39 -35.84
N LYS A 584 25.74 -60.03 -35.60
CA LYS A 584 26.40 -60.08 -34.27
C LYS A 584 26.72 -58.68 -33.73
N THR A 585 27.16 -57.76 -34.59
CA THR A 585 27.40 -56.35 -34.22
C THR A 585 26.08 -55.64 -33.92
N MET A 586 25.06 -55.87 -34.75
CA MET A 586 23.73 -55.28 -34.60
C MET A 586 23.09 -55.70 -33.27
N CYS A 587 23.20 -56.96 -32.83
CA CYS A 587 22.72 -57.38 -31.52
C CYS A 587 23.33 -56.54 -30.37
N VAL A 588 24.65 -56.30 -30.39
CA VAL A 588 25.33 -55.47 -29.38
C VAL A 588 24.89 -54.00 -29.47
N ALA A 589 24.75 -53.48 -30.70
CA ALA A 589 24.34 -52.10 -30.95
C ALA A 589 22.89 -51.85 -30.52
N ILE A 590 21.97 -52.78 -30.75
CA ILE A 590 20.57 -52.69 -30.31
C ILE A 590 20.48 -52.78 -28.77
N ASP A 591 21.27 -53.63 -28.10
CA ASP A 591 21.31 -53.65 -26.63
C ASP A 591 21.77 -52.30 -26.05
N PHE A 592 22.78 -51.69 -26.66
CA PHE A 592 23.19 -50.32 -26.35
C PHE A 592 22.06 -49.31 -26.60
N ALA A 593 21.40 -49.38 -27.76
CA ALA A 593 20.29 -48.50 -28.13
C ALA A 593 19.14 -48.58 -27.13
N LYS A 594 18.84 -49.75 -26.58
CA LYS A 594 17.84 -49.94 -25.52
C LYS A 594 18.19 -49.15 -24.25
N LYS A 595 19.46 -49.18 -23.83
CA LYS A 595 19.97 -48.42 -22.67
C LYS A 595 19.93 -46.92 -22.93
N LEU A 596 20.34 -46.50 -24.13
CA LEU A 596 20.27 -45.10 -24.55
C LEU A 596 18.82 -44.59 -24.60
N ALA A 597 17.91 -45.32 -25.23
CA ALA A 597 16.48 -44.97 -25.32
C ALA A 597 15.82 -44.87 -23.94
N ALA A 598 16.19 -45.75 -23.00
CA ALA A 598 15.74 -45.64 -21.61
C ALA A 598 16.23 -44.35 -20.93
N LYS A 599 17.47 -43.92 -21.21
CA LYS A 599 17.99 -42.65 -20.68
C LYS A 599 17.36 -41.43 -21.37
N ILE A 600 17.13 -41.48 -22.68
CA ILE A 600 16.41 -40.44 -23.43
C ILE A 600 14.99 -40.26 -22.88
N PHE A 601 14.27 -41.35 -22.58
CA PHE A 601 12.96 -41.29 -21.92
C PHE A 601 12.99 -40.47 -20.62
N VAL A 602 14.03 -40.67 -19.78
CA VAL A 602 14.20 -39.90 -18.55
C VAL A 602 14.45 -38.40 -18.83
N GLU A 603 15.30 -38.07 -19.80
CA GLU A 603 15.57 -36.66 -20.14
C GLU A 603 14.37 -35.96 -20.79
N LEU A 604 13.60 -36.66 -21.64
CA LEU A 604 12.33 -36.17 -22.18
C LEU A 604 11.27 -35.97 -21.08
N GLY A 605 11.26 -36.82 -20.05
CA GLY A 605 10.38 -36.64 -18.90
C GLY A 605 10.70 -35.37 -18.10
N LYS A 606 11.99 -35.03 -17.96
CA LYS A 606 12.41 -33.76 -17.36
C LYS A 606 12.02 -32.56 -18.24
N MET A 607 12.21 -32.68 -19.55
CA MET A 607 11.78 -31.64 -20.51
C MET A 607 10.27 -31.37 -20.42
N ASP A 608 9.44 -32.42 -20.33
CA ASP A 608 7.99 -32.28 -20.17
C ASP A 608 7.61 -31.53 -18.88
N ALA A 609 8.27 -31.87 -17.77
CA ALA A 609 8.11 -31.17 -16.49
C ALA A 609 8.53 -29.69 -16.60
N ASP A 610 9.66 -29.41 -17.25
CA ASP A 610 10.20 -28.06 -17.43
C ASP A 610 9.28 -27.19 -18.31
N ILE A 611 8.78 -27.73 -19.43
CA ILE A 611 7.78 -27.07 -20.28
C ILE A 611 6.48 -26.82 -19.51
N SER A 612 6.08 -27.76 -18.65
CA SER A 612 4.89 -27.61 -17.80
C SER A 612 5.04 -26.49 -16.78
N MET A 613 6.20 -26.37 -16.12
CA MET A 613 6.52 -25.26 -15.22
C MET A 613 6.52 -23.91 -15.95
N PHE A 614 7.13 -23.85 -17.13
CA PHE A 614 7.10 -22.65 -17.97
C PHE A 614 5.66 -22.25 -18.33
N GLY A 615 4.83 -23.22 -18.73
CA GLY A 615 3.42 -22.96 -19.03
C GLY A 615 2.60 -22.51 -17.83
N GLN A 616 2.92 -23.01 -16.63
CA GLN A 616 2.28 -22.56 -15.39
C GLN A 616 2.56 -21.07 -15.12
N LYS A 617 3.79 -20.58 -15.37
CA LYS A 617 4.12 -19.15 -15.21
C LYS A 617 3.28 -18.25 -16.09
N ILE A 618 3.01 -18.67 -17.32
CA ILE A 618 2.14 -17.91 -18.23
C ILE A 618 0.67 -17.97 -17.79
N ASN A 619 0.21 -19.10 -17.23
CA ASN A 619 -1.14 -19.17 -16.63
C ASN A 619 -1.28 -18.21 -15.43
N GLU A 620 -0.30 -18.20 -14.52
CA GLU A 620 -0.25 -17.26 -13.38
C GLU A 620 -0.28 -15.80 -13.87
N ALA A 621 0.42 -15.50 -14.97
CA ALA A 621 0.41 -14.18 -15.59
C ALA A 621 -0.94 -13.80 -16.21
N ILE A 622 -1.65 -14.76 -16.83
CA ILE A 622 -3.01 -14.54 -17.35
C ILE A 622 -3.97 -14.22 -16.20
N GLU A 623 -3.96 -15.03 -15.13
CA GLU A 623 -4.83 -14.83 -13.96
C GLU A 623 -4.60 -13.45 -13.30
N GLU A 624 -3.34 -13.05 -13.11
CA GLU A 624 -3.03 -11.72 -12.57
C GLU A 624 -3.40 -10.60 -13.55
N THR A 625 -3.27 -10.81 -14.86
CA THR A 625 -3.71 -9.85 -15.89
C THR A 625 -5.23 -9.66 -15.85
N GLU A 626 -6.02 -10.73 -15.76
CA GLU A 626 -7.48 -10.68 -15.60
C GLU A 626 -7.89 -9.92 -14.32
N ARG A 627 -7.16 -10.15 -13.22
CA ARG A 627 -7.35 -9.41 -11.96
C ARG A 627 -7.07 -7.92 -12.14
N LEU A 628 -6.01 -7.56 -12.86
CA LEU A 628 -5.64 -6.17 -13.14
C LEU A 628 -6.65 -5.47 -14.05
N ILE A 629 -7.13 -6.14 -15.12
CA ILE A 629 -8.21 -5.63 -15.99
C ILE A 629 -9.44 -5.32 -15.13
N THR A 630 -9.83 -6.25 -14.26
CA THR A 630 -10.98 -6.09 -13.36
C THR A 630 -10.78 -4.94 -12.38
N ALA A 631 -9.58 -4.79 -11.82
CA ALA A 631 -9.24 -3.71 -10.90
C ALA A 631 -9.28 -2.32 -11.54
N GLN A 632 -9.12 -2.21 -12.87
CA GLN A 632 -9.21 -0.94 -13.60
C GLN A 632 -10.63 -0.62 -14.11
N ARG A 633 -11.62 -1.49 -13.89
CA ARG A 633 -13.02 -1.18 -14.24
C ARG A 633 -13.53 -0.02 -13.39
N LYS A 634 -14.41 0.79 -13.97
CA LYS A 634 -15.04 1.90 -13.24
C LYS A 634 -15.89 1.34 -12.09
N VAL A 635 -15.59 1.73 -10.85
CA VAL A 635 -16.34 1.31 -9.66
C VAL A 635 -17.27 2.41 -9.15
N ASN A 636 -16.90 3.68 -9.36
CA ASN A 636 -17.71 4.82 -8.91
C ASN A 636 -18.83 5.14 -9.91
N LYS A 637 -19.96 5.68 -9.42
CA LYS A 637 -21.10 6.04 -10.28
C LYS A 637 -20.89 7.36 -11.04
N GLY A 638 -19.68 7.94 -11.01
CA GLY A 638 -19.35 9.20 -11.67
C GLY A 638 -20.35 10.32 -11.37
N LEU A 639 -20.89 10.95 -12.41
CA LEU A 639 -21.85 12.06 -12.31
C LEU A 639 -23.18 11.70 -11.65
N GLU A 640 -23.55 10.42 -11.61
CA GLU A 640 -24.79 9.95 -10.95
C GLU A 640 -24.66 10.08 -9.42
N ASP A 641 -23.49 9.72 -8.87
CA ASP A 641 -23.14 9.85 -7.46
C ASP A 641 -21.80 10.55 -7.25
N MET A 642 -21.88 11.87 -7.09
CA MET A 642 -20.72 12.73 -6.92
C MET A 642 -20.20 12.79 -5.47
N LYS A 643 -20.66 11.93 -4.57
CA LYS A 643 -20.28 11.98 -3.13
C LYS A 643 -18.78 11.79 -2.90
N GLY A 644 -18.11 10.97 -3.70
CA GLY A 644 -16.66 10.72 -3.60
C GLY A 644 -15.81 11.99 -3.83
N ALA A 645 -14.60 12.03 -3.29
CA ALA A 645 -13.67 13.15 -3.52
C ALA A 645 -13.24 13.24 -4.99
N ILE A 646 -13.19 12.11 -5.68
CA ILE A 646 -12.94 11.99 -7.12
C ILE A 646 -14.23 11.53 -7.81
N VAL A 647 -14.60 12.24 -8.86
CA VAL A 647 -15.77 11.96 -9.72
C VAL A 647 -15.25 11.64 -11.11
N GLU A 648 -15.32 10.37 -11.52
CA GLU A 648 -14.83 9.96 -12.83
C GLU A 648 -15.89 10.13 -13.93
N VAL A 649 -15.49 10.81 -14.99
CA VAL A 649 -16.25 10.94 -16.24
C VAL A 649 -15.50 10.16 -17.31
N SER A 650 -16.13 9.13 -17.87
CA SER A 650 -15.51 8.27 -18.89
C SER A 650 -16.56 7.69 -19.82
N GLU A 651 -16.15 7.39 -21.06
CA GLU A 651 -16.95 6.71 -22.08
C GLU A 651 -16.42 5.29 -22.27
N GLU A 652 -17.10 4.31 -21.64
CA GLU A 652 -16.67 2.91 -21.68
C GLU A 652 -16.86 2.27 -23.08
N GLU A 653 -17.81 2.76 -23.88
CA GLU A 653 -18.07 2.21 -25.21
C GLU A 653 -16.95 2.53 -26.20
N THR A 654 -16.51 3.80 -26.29
CA THR A 654 -15.38 4.20 -27.15
C THR A 654 -14.08 3.50 -26.74
N MET A 655 -13.89 3.24 -25.44
CA MET A 655 -12.77 2.44 -24.94
C MET A 655 -12.83 0.99 -25.45
N LYS A 656 -14.00 0.33 -25.38
CA LYS A 656 -14.19 -1.03 -25.88
C LYS A 656 -14.01 -1.13 -27.39
N GLU A 657 -14.48 -0.14 -28.14
CA GLU A 657 -14.29 -0.06 -29.60
C GLU A 657 -12.80 0.00 -29.95
N PHE A 658 -12.04 0.90 -29.30
CA PHE A 658 -10.59 0.97 -29.49
C PHE A 658 -9.85 -0.32 -29.10
N GLU A 659 -10.23 -0.94 -27.97
CA GLU A 659 -9.68 -2.24 -27.56
C GLU A 659 -9.92 -3.33 -28.60
N ALA A 660 -11.13 -3.39 -29.16
CA ALA A 660 -11.48 -4.33 -30.20
C ALA A 660 -10.63 -4.09 -31.45
N ASP A 661 -10.52 -2.84 -31.91
CA ASP A 661 -9.76 -2.44 -33.09
C ASP A 661 -8.26 -2.78 -33.00
N VAL A 662 -7.67 -2.71 -31.81
CA VAL A 662 -6.29 -3.14 -31.59
C VAL A 662 -6.20 -4.68 -31.59
N LYS A 663 -7.11 -5.37 -30.89
CA LYS A 663 -7.07 -6.83 -30.72
C LYS A 663 -7.33 -7.62 -32.00
N ILE A 664 -8.13 -7.09 -32.92
CA ILE A 664 -8.45 -7.75 -34.20
C ILE A 664 -7.50 -7.37 -35.34
N ASP A 665 -6.49 -6.54 -35.09
CA ASP A 665 -5.53 -6.14 -36.10
C ASP A 665 -4.55 -7.29 -36.41
N LYS A 666 -4.76 -7.95 -37.56
CA LYS A 666 -4.03 -9.14 -37.99
C LYS A 666 -2.55 -8.90 -38.29
N VAL A 667 -2.15 -7.64 -38.49
CA VAL A 667 -0.76 -7.25 -38.76
C VAL A 667 -0.08 -6.84 -37.46
N ASP A 668 -0.72 -5.98 -36.68
CA ASP A 668 -0.11 -5.42 -35.47
C ASP A 668 -0.01 -6.44 -34.34
N MET A 669 -1.06 -7.20 -34.04
CA MET A 669 -1.08 -8.08 -32.85
C MET A 669 0.04 -9.12 -32.82
N PRO A 670 0.37 -9.83 -33.92
CA PRO A 670 1.54 -10.73 -33.93
C PRO A 670 2.87 -10.00 -33.70
N ASN A 671 3.01 -8.76 -34.21
CA ASN A 671 4.22 -7.94 -34.02
C ASN A 671 4.34 -7.43 -32.57
N ILE A 672 3.22 -7.05 -31.95
CA ILE A 672 3.15 -6.68 -30.54
C ILE A 672 3.56 -7.88 -29.69
N ALA A 673 2.99 -9.06 -29.94
CA ALA A 673 3.31 -10.28 -29.21
C ALA A 673 4.79 -10.67 -29.32
N ARG A 674 5.40 -10.51 -30.51
CA ARG A 674 6.84 -10.72 -30.72
C ARG A 674 7.69 -9.76 -29.89
N GLN A 675 7.42 -8.45 -29.97
CA GLN A 675 8.14 -7.44 -29.18
C GLN A 675 8.05 -7.71 -27.67
N LEU A 676 6.89 -8.18 -27.20
CA LEU A 676 6.71 -8.51 -25.79
C LEU A 676 7.45 -9.80 -25.40
N ARG A 677 7.49 -10.84 -26.26
CA ARG A 677 8.38 -12.00 -26.05
C ARG A 677 9.83 -11.56 -25.88
N ASP A 678 10.32 -10.74 -26.80
CA ASP A 678 11.71 -10.25 -26.74
C ASP A 678 12.01 -9.45 -25.47
N THR A 679 11.00 -8.74 -24.93
CA THR A 679 11.14 -7.93 -23.72
C THR A 679 11.15 -8.77 -22.44
N ILE A 680 10.37 -9.87 -22.38
CA ILE A 680 10.26 -10.70 -21.16
C ILE A 680 11.30 -11.83 -21.11
N LEU A 681 11.98 -12.11 -22.22
CA LEU A 681 13.00 -13.15 -22.28
C LEU A 681 14.33 -12.62 -21.73
N PRO A 682 15.10 -13.46 -21.02
CA PRO A 682 16.42 -13.06 -20.52
C PRO A 682 17.38 -12.82 -21.69
N GLU A 683 18.34 -11.90 -21.51
CA GLU A 683 19.37 -11.61 -22.54
C GLU A 683 20.33 -12.79 -22.79
N SER A 684 20.38 -13.76 -21.87
CA SER A 684 21.20 -14.97 -22.00
C SER A 684 20.64 -15.94 -23.04
N ASP A 685 21.53 -16.68 -23.72
CA ASP A 685 21.14 -17.76 -24.62
C ASP A 685 20.22 -18.80 -23.94
N PHE A 686 19.24 -19.30 -24.69
CA PHE A 686 18.36 -20.37 -24.23
C PHE A 686 19.14 -21.66 -23.98
N ILE A 687 19.06 -22.16 -22.75
CA ILE A 687 19.67 -23.44 -22.33
C ILE A 687 18.63 -24.56 -22.31
N ASN A 688 17.55 -24.38 -21.53
CA ASN A 688 16.41 -25.30 -21.43
C ASN A 688 15.20 -24.58 -20.81
N PHE A 689 14.02 -25.22 -20.87
CA PHE A 689 12.79 -24.64 -20.32
C PHE A 689 12.79 -24.50 -18.79
N GLY A 690 13.55 -25.31 -18.06
CA GLY A 690 13.61 -25.26 -16.61
C GLY A 690 14.32 -24.00 -16.10
N ILE A 691 15.44 -23.63 -16.73
CA ILE A 691 16.15 -22.37 -16.46
C ILE A 691 15.29 -21.19 -16.91
N LEU A 692 14.65 -21.28 -18.07
CA LEU A 692 13.75 -20.25 -18.56
C LEU A 692 12.59 -19.97 -17.58
N ALA A 693 11.95 -21.03 -17.06
CA ALA A 693 10.85 -20.90 -16.11
C ALA A 693 11.27 -20.28 -14.77
N ASN A 694 12.54 -20.46 -14.36
CA ASN A 694 13.08 -19.83 -13.15
C ASN A 694 13.46 -18.36 -13.34
N ASN A 695 13.75 -17.95 -14.57
CA ASN A 695 14.17 -16.59 -14.90
C ASN A 695 13.02 -15.66 -15.29
N ILE A 696 11.82 -16.20 -15.56
CA ILE A 696 10.64 -15.40 -15.90
C ILE A 696 9.70 -15.31 -14.69
N SER A 697 9.30 -14.09 -14.35
CA SER A 697 8.32 -13.81 -13.30
C SER A 697 7.09 -13.06 -13.82
N VAL A 698 5.98 -13.19 -13.10
CA VAL A 698 4.74 -12.45 -13.39
C VAL A 698 4.96 -10.93 -13.27
N ASP A 699 5.83 -10.49 -12.35
CA ASP A 699 6.15 -9.08 -12.17
C ASP A 699 6.91 -8.49 -13.37
N GLU A 700 7.84 -9.24 -13.99
CA GLU A 700 8.54 -8.80 -15.21
C GLU A 700 7.59 -8.70 -16.41
N ILE A 701 6.63 -9.63 -16.55
CA ILE A 701 5.59 -9.54 -17.58
C ILE A 701 4.73 -8.28 -17.36
N LYS A 702 4.35 -7.99 -16.11
CA LYS A 702 3.61 -6.79 -15.75
C LYS A 702 4.39 -5.51 -16.03
N ASP A 703 5.68 -5.49 -15.73
CA ASP A 703 6.55 -4.35 -16.02
C ASP A 703 6.70 -4.16 -17.54
N ALA A 704 6.84 -5.23 -18.31
CA ALA A 704 6.85 -5.18 -19.77
C ALA A 704 5.52 -4.62 -20.31
N PHE A 705 4.38 -4.95 -19.70
CA PHE A 705 3.09 -4.37 -20.07
C PHE A 705 3.02 -2.88 -19.72
N ASP A 706 3.33 -2.52 -18.48
CA ASP A 706 3.25 -1.15 -17.99
C ASP A 706 4.20 -0.21 -18.75
N VAL A 707 5.35 -0.69 -19.22
CA VAL A 707 6.36 0.14 -19.91
C VAL A 707 6.23 0.01 -21.43
N LYS A 708 6.50 -1.18 -21.98
CA LYS A 708 6.62 -1.38 -23.43
C LYS A 708 5.24 -1.44 -24.10
N LEU A 709 4.31 -2.22 -23.55
CA LEU A 709 2.99 -2.35 -24.16
C LEU A 709 2.17 -1.06 -24.05
N SER A 710 2.22 -0.36 -22.93
CA SER A 710 1.51 0.91 -22.78
C SER A 710 1.99 1.96 -23.80
N GLN A 711 3.29 1.98 -24.13
CA GLN A 711 3.86 2.84 -25.16
C GLN A 711 3.39 2.46 -26.57
N ILE A 712 3.31 1.16 -26.86
CA ILE A 712 2.73 0.65 -28.12
C ILE A 712 1.26 1.07 -28.22
N VAL A 713 0.48 0.88 -27.16
CA VAL A 713 -0.95 1.27 -27.10
C VAL A 713 -1.12 2.76 -27.36
N LYS A 714 -0.30 3.63 -26.75
CA LYS A 714 -0.32 5.07 -27.03
C LYS A 714 -0.02 5.38 -28.49
N THR A 715 1.02 4.77 -29.05
CA THR A 715 1.41 4.98 -30.45
C THR A 715 0.26 4.56 -31.39
N LYS A 716 -0.37 3.41 -31.12
CA LYS A 716 -1.51 2.91 -31.90
C LYS A 716 -2.76 3.77 -31.73
N HIS A 717 -2.97 4.33 -30.55
CA HIS A 717 -4.03 5.29 -30.29
C HIS A 717 -3.81 6.57 -31.10
N ASP A 718 -2.59 7.13 -31.11
CA ASP A 718 -2.25 8.33 -31.88
C ASP A 718 -2.34 8.11 -33.40
N GLU A 719 -2.06 6.89 -33.90
CA GLU A 719 -2.20 6.52 -35.33
C GLU A 719 -3.67 6.39 -35.78
N LYS A 720 -4.57 5.92 -34.90
CA LYS A 720 -5.97 5.61 -35.23
C LYS A 720 -6.98 6.70 -34.84
N ALA A 721 -6.58 7.69 -34.04
CA ALA A 721 -7.53 8.65 -33.47
C ALA A 721 -7.91 9.80 -34.42
N ASP A 722 -9.03 9.65 -35.13
CA ASP A 722 -9.86 10.81 -35.50
C ASP A 722 -10.42 11.47 -34.22
N SER A 723 -10.75 12.78 -34.26
CA SER A 723 -11.15 13.55 -33.06
C SER A 723 -12.29 12.93 -32.25
N ASP A 724 -13.15 12.15 -32.91
CA ASP A 724 -14.40 11.63 -32.36
C ASP A 724 -14.23 10.25 -31.68
N ASN A 725 -13.16 9.50 -31.97
CA ASN A 725 -12.87 8.18 -31.37
C ASN A 725 -11.69 8.21 -30.39
N LYS A 726 -11.22 9.41 -30.02
CA LYS A 726 -10.06 9.58 -29.15
C LYS A 726 -10.40 9.17 -27.71
N VAL A 727 -9.62 8.26 -27.11
CA VAL A 727 -9.77 7.82 -25.70
C VAL A 727 -8.65 8.29 -24.76
N LEU A 728 -7.54 8.84 -25.28
CA LEU A 728 -6.46 9.42 -24.46
C LEU A 728 -6.29 10.91 -24.80
N GLY A 729 -5.68 11.70 -23.92
CA GLY A 729 -5.45 13.13 -24.11
C GLY A 729 -6.74 13.91 -24.41
N LEU A 730 -7.83 13.58 -23.71
CA LEU A 730 -9.13 14.23 -23.82
C LEU A 730 -9.23 15.43 -22.86
N ASN A 731 -9.92 16.48 -23.32
CA ASN A 731 -10.32 17.57 -22.45
C ASN A 731 -11.58 17.16 -21.67
N ILE A 732 -11.58 17.29 -20.35
CA ILE A 732 -12.73 16.96 -19.49
C ILE A 732 -13.98 17.76 -19.87
N LEU A 733 -13.82 18.96 -20.44
CA LEU A 733 -14.94 19.76 -20.92
C LEU A 733 -15.70 19.08 -22.07
N THR A 734 -15.01 18.31 -22.93
CA THR A 734 -15.65 17.53 -23.99
C THR A 734 -16.60 16.50 -23.39
N GLN A 735 -16.12 15.78 -22.39
CA GLN A 735 -16.84 14.71 -21.71
C GLN A 735 -18.01 15.27 -20.89
N LEU A 736 -17.79 16.36 -20.16
CA LEU A 736 -18.85 17.04 -19.43
C LEU A 736 -19.93 17.60 -20.37
N ARG A 737 -19.57 18.14 -21.55
CA ARG A 737 -20.53 18.64 -22.54
C ARG A 737 -21.41 17.52 -23.11
N GLN A 738 -20.85 16.33 -23.35
CA GLN A 738 -21.64 15.17 -23.82
C GLN A 738 -22.66 14.69 -22.78
N LYS A 739 -22.30 14.77 -21.48
CA LYS A 739 -23.15 14.31 -20.37
C LYS A 739 -24.15 15.38 -19.89
N LEU A 740 -23.76 16.66 -19.88
CA LEU A 740 -24.57 17.79 -19.42
C LEU A 740 -25.19 18.49 -20.64
N LYS A 741 -26.34 17.97 -21.09
CA LYS A 741 -26.93 18.35 -22.39
C LYS A 741 -27.69 19.67 -22.34
N THR A 742 -28.25 20.04 -21.18
CA THR A 742 -29.06 21.24 -21.00
C THR A 742 -28.44 22.22 -20.02
N ASP A 743 -28.85 23.50 -20.08
CA ASP A 743 -28.39 24.52 -19.14
C ASP A 743 -28.81 24.21 -17.69
N ASP A 744 -29.92 23.50 -17.51
CA ASP A 744 -30.38 23.06 -16.19
C ASP A 744 -29.53 21.91 -15.65
N ASP A 745 -29.05 21.00 -16.51
CA ASP A 745 -28.06 19.98 -16.12
C ASP A 745 -26.76 20.62 -15.63
N ILE A 746 -26.28 21.66 -16.32
CA ILE A 746 -25.07 22.40 -15.95
C ILE A 746 -25.24 23.08 -14.59
N LYS A 747 -26.37 23.75 -14.36
CA LYS A 747 -26.69 24.39 -13.06
C LYS A 747 -26.82 23.37 -11.94
N ALA A 748 -27.51 22.26 -12.18
CA ALA A 748 -27.68 21.19 -11.21
C ALA A 748 -26.33 20.55 -10.85
N PHE A 749 -25.47 20.32 -11.84
CA PHE A 749 -24.11 19.84 -11.64
C PHE A 749 -23.31 20.80 -10.75
N ALA A 750 -23.22 22.08 -11.12
CA ALA A 750 -22.46 23.08 -10.37
C ALA A 750 -22.95 23.18 -8.91
N SER A 751 -24.26 23.31 -8.70
CA SER A 751 -24.83 23.38 -7.35
C SER A 751 -24.56 22.12 -6.52
N LYS A 752 -24.75 20.93 -7.09
CA LYS A 752 -24.57 19.66 -6.37
C LYS A 752 -23.10 19.41 -6.02
N ILE A 753 -22.17 19.70 -6.93
CA ILE A 753 -20.75 19.44 -6.68
C ILE A 753 -20.15 20.42 -5.66
N VAL A 754 -20.50 21.71 -5.72
CA VAL A 754 -20.03 22.70 -4.73
C VAL A 754 -20.65 22.41 -3.36
N ALA A 755 -21.93 22.04 -3.30
CA ALA A 755 -22.55 21.58 -2.05
C ALA A 755 -21.88 20.34 -1.45
N GLN A 756 -21.06 19.62 -2.21
CA GLN A 756 -20.32 18.46 -1.74
C GLN A 756 -18.82 18.72 -1.55
N SER A 757 -18.30 19.89 -1.95
CA SER A 757 -16.87 20.26 -1.87
C SER A 757 -16.46 20.86 -0.52
N GLY A 758 -17.29 20.66 0.50
CA GLY A 758 -17.06 21.23 1.82
C GLY A 758 -15.78 20.73 2.49
N VAL A 759 -15.30 21.50 3.46
CA VAL A 759 -14.05 21.17 4.18
C VAL A 759 -14.21 19.92 5.04
N TYR A 760 -13.13 19.15 5.19
CA TYR A 760 -13.05 17.93 6.03
C TYR A 760 -12.99 18.26 7.52
N LEU A 761 -13.91 19.09 7.99
CA LEU A 761 -14.05 19.48 9.38
C LEU A 761 -15.45 20.06 9.61
N ILE A 762 -16.11 19.65 10.69
CA ILE A 762 -17.37 20.24 11.13
C ILE A 762 -17.07 21.24 12.25
N LEU A 763 -17.55 22.47 12.07
CA LEU A 763 -17.44 23.53 13.08
C LEU A 763 -18.75 23.68 13.85
N ASN A 764 -18.64 23.92 15.14
CA ASN A 764 -19.76 24.21 16.02
C ASN A 764 -20.12 25.70 15.95
N ASN A 765 -21.32 26.00 15.46
CA ASN A 765 -21.76 27.38 15.27
C ASN A 765 -21.89 28.17 16.57
N ASP A 766 -22.30 27.53 17.68
CA ASP A 766 -22.40 28.22 18.98
C ASP A 766 -21.03 28.69 19.46
N GLN A 767 -20.00 27.87 19.25
CA GLN A 767 -18.62 28.26 19.54
C GLN A 767 -18.11 29.36 18.59
N ILE A 768 -18.48 29.33 17.31
CA ILE A 768 -18.10 30.38 16.35
C ILE A 768 -18.76 31.73 16.68
N GLN A 769 -19.98 31.72 17.21
CA GLN A 769 -20.75 32.92 17.54
C GLN A 769 -20.54 33.40 18.99
N LEU A 770 -19.68 32.71 19.75
CA LEU A 770 -19.46 33.01 21.16
C LEU A 770 -18.77 34.36 21.36
N HIS A 771 -19.45 35.27 22.06
CA HIS A 771 -18.89 36.52 22.56
C HIS A 771 -17.99 36.27 23.77
N LEU A 772 -16.84 36.93 23.83
CA LEU A 772 -15.83 36.74 24.87
C LEU A 772 -15.40 38.10 25.38
N ARG A 773 -15.44 38.30 26.71
CA ARG A 773 -15.15 39.56 27.41
C ARG A 773 -13.95 40.36 26.85
N ASN A 774 -12.83 39.68 26.61
CA ASN A 774 -11.58 40.31 26.15
C ASN A 774 -11.37 40.25 24.61
N ASN A 775 -12.41 39.92 23.84
CA ASN A 775 -12.36 39.78 22.38
C ASN A 775 -13.57 40.43 21.69
N GLU A 776 -14.02 41.58 22.19
CA GLU A 776 -15.14 42.33 21.62
C GLU A 776 -14.70 43.32 20.51
N GLY A 777 -15.65 44.08 19.95
CA GLY A 777 -15.36 45.10 18.93
C GLY A 777 -14.83 44.50 17.62
N ASN A 778 -13.62 44.89 17.19
CA ASN A 778 -13.02 44.37 15.95
C ASN A 778 -12.72 42.86 16.03
N LEU A 779 -12.53 42.31 17.24
CA LEU A 779 -12.27 40.88 17.47
C LEU A 779 -13.55 40.05 17.63
N SER A 780 -14.70 40.72 17.80
CA SER A 780 -16.00 40.09 18.02
C SER A 780 -16.38 39.15 16.87
N PRO A 781 -17.05 38.02 17.13
CA PRO A 781 -17.56 37.13 16.07
C PRO A 781 -18.62 37.79 15.16
N THR A 782 -19.17 38.95 15.55
CA THR A 782 -20.04 39.76 14.68
C THR A 782 -19.28 40.40 13.52
N ASN A 783 -17.97 40.62 13.64
CA ASN A 783 -17.11 41.06 12.55
C ASN A 783 -16.80 39.87 11.60
N PRO A 784 -17.26 39.88 10.34
CA PRO A 784 -16.98 38.80 9.38
C PRO A 784 -15.49 38.55 9.11
N ALA A 785 -14.63 39.55 9.32
CA ALA A 785 -13.18 39.40 9.14
C ALA A 785 -12.50 38.68 10.31
N SER A 786 -13.13 38.64 11.49
CA SER A 786 -12.51 38.16 12.72
C SER A 786 -12.58 36.64 12.91
N ILE A 787 -13.51 35.95 12.23
CA ILE A 787 -13.73 34.51 12.42
C ILE A 787 -14.48 33.83 11.25
N ASN A 788 -14.12 32.57 11.00
CA ASN A 788 -14.74 31.61 10.07
C ASN A 788 -14.87 32.15 8.63
N LYS A 789 -13.74 32.55 8.05
CA LYS A 789 -13.66 32.98 6.65
C LYS A 789 -13.58 31.74 5.76
N LYS A 790 -14.14 31.82 4.56
CA LYS A 790 -14.18 30.71 3.60
C LYS A 790 -13.82 31.20 2.20
N THR A 791 -13.06 30.41 1.47
CA THR A 791 -12.76 30.66 0.06
C THR A 791 -12.90 29.38 -0.76
N ILE A 792 -13.42 29.49 -1.97
CA ILE A 792 -13.64 28.40 -2.90
C ILE A 792 -12.98 28.76 -4.23
N LEU A 793 -12.04 27.94 -4.67
CA LEU A 793 -11.45 28.03 -6.01
C LEU A 793 -11.98 26.89 -6.87
N VAL A 794 -12.64 27.23 -7.98
CA VAL A 794 -12.99 26.30 -9.04
C VAL A 794 -11.98 26.46 -10.17
N SER A 795 -11.20 25.42 -10.44
CA SER A 795 -10.23 25.39 -11.54
C SER A 795 -10.80 24.58 -12.70
N ILE A 796 -11.00 25.24 -13.83
CA ILE A 796 -11.52 24.69 -15.07
C ILE A 796 -10.39 24.71 -16.11
N PRO A 797 -10.22 23.65 -16.92
CA PRO A 797 -9.28 23.66 -18.02
C PRO A 797 -9.58 24.75 -19.04
N SER A 798 -8.54 25.17 -19.76
CA SER A 798 -8.73 25.97 -20.96
C SER A 798 -9.60 25.18 -21.96
N PRO A 799 -10.61 25.80 -22.60
CA PRO A 799 -11.36 25.19 -23.70
C PRO A 799 -10.55 25.06 -24.99
N ASP A 800 -9.24 25.39 -24.96
CA ASP A 800 -8.36 25.55 -26.12
C ASP A 800 -9.00 26.49 -27.17
N ASP A 801 -8.65 26.34 -28.45
CA ASP A 801 -9.25 27.13 -29.55
C ASP A 801 -10.64 26.61 -29.99
N ASN A 802 -11.22 25.64 -29.26
CA ASN A 802 -12.50 25.04 -29.63
C ASN A 802 -13.68 25.93 -29.23
N ILE A 803 -14.33 26.54 -30.23
CA ILE A 803 -15.46 27.46 -30.06
C ILE A 803 -16.62 26.83 -29.27
N LEU A 804 -16.93 25.56 -29.53
CA LEU A 804 -18.03 24.86 -28.83
C LEU A 804 -17.70 24.60 -27.36
N LEU A 805 -16.44 24.28 -27.04
CA LEU A 805 -16.01 24.14 -25.65
C LEU A 805 -15.98 25.48 -24.93
N LYS A 806 -15.63 26.56 -25.63
CA LYS A 806 -15.63 27.92 -25.07
C LYS A 806 -17.02 28.34 -24.59
N GLY A 807 -18.04 28.16 -25.44
CA GLY A 807 -19.43 28.47 -25.06
C GLY A 807 -19.95 27.61 -23.90
N PHE A 808 -19.53 26.34 -23.82
CA PHE A 808 -19.86 25.48 -22.68
C PHE A 808 -19.14 25.91 -21.40
N ALA A 809 -17.85 26.25 -21.47
CA ALA A 809 -17.06 26.73 -20.34
C ALA A 809 -17.62 28.05 -19.76
N ASP A 810 -18.08 28.97 -20.61
CA ASP A 810 -18.74 30.22 -20.19
C ASP A 810 -20.02 29.95 -19.36
N LYS A 811 -20.84 28.99 -19.82
CA LYS A 811 -22.06 28.56 -19.11
C LYS A 811 -21.72 27.90 -17.77
N LEU A 812 -20.69 27.06 -17.75
CA LEU A 812 -20.24 26.37 -16.54
C LEU A 812 -19.69 27.36 -15.50
N GLU A 813 -18.87 28.32 -15.91
CA GLU A 813 -18.38 29.41 -15.05
C GLU A 813 -19.53 30.20 -14.44
N THR A 814 -20.52 30.57 -15.26
CA THR A 814 -21.72 31.28 -14.81
C THR A 814 -22.51 30.45 -13.79
N ALA A 815 -22.67 29.15 -14.06
CA ALA A 815 -23.36 28.24 -13.14
C ALA A 815 -22.64 28.12 -11.80
N PHE A 816 -21.31 28.02 -11.78
CA PHE A 816 -20.53 28.00 -10.54
C PHE A 816 -20.66 29.31 -9.75
N LYS A 817 -20.55 30.46 -10.40
CA LYS A 817 -20.73 31.77 -9.75
C LYS A 817 -22.13 31.94 -9.15
N ASN A 818 -23.15 31.37 -9.80
CA ASN A 818 -24.55 31.43 -9.35
C ASN A 818 -24.95 30.30 -8.40
N SER A 819 -24.11 29.27 -8.22
CA SER A 819 -24.40 28.12 -7.37
C SER A 819 -24.39 28.43 -5.87
N PHE A 820 -23.97 29.64 -5.48
CA PHE A 820 -23.89 30.11 -4.11
C PHE A 820 -24.71 31.38 -3.90
N ASN A 821 -25.45 31.43 -2.79
CA ASN A 821 -26.09 32.65 -2.32
C ASN A 821 -25.00 33.61 -1.78
N GLN A 822 -24.76 34.73 -2.47
CA GLN A 822 -23.81 35.78 -2.06
C GLN A 822 -24.17 36.51 -0.76
N SER A 823 -25.23 36.09 -0.06
CA SER A 823 -25.72 36.72 1.17
C SER A 823 -24.93 36.40 2.43
N THR A 824 -23.95 35.46 2.38
CA THR A 824 -23.05 35.18 3.50
C THR A 824 -21.73 35.96 3.33
N ALA A 825 -21.58 37.09 4.01
CA ALA A 825 -20.45 38.03 3.92
C ALA A 825 -19.04 37.47 4.24
N ARG A 826 -18.90 36.15 4.44
CA ARG A 826 -17.67 35.44 4.88
C ARG A 826 -17.07 34.50 3.84
N THR A 827 -17.73 34.30 2.70
CA THR A 827 -17.32 33.32 1.67
C THR A 827 -17.00 34.00 0.33
N THR A 828 -15.84 33.70 -0.25
CA THR A 828 -15.47 34.09 -1.62
C THR A 828 -15.48 32.87 -2.55
N ILE A 829 -15.94 33.04 -3.79
CA ILE A 829 -15.84 32.02 -4.85
C ILE A 829 -15.15 32.62 -6.07
N VAL A 830 -14.15 31.91 -6.56
CA VAL A 830 -13.37 32.27 -7.74
C VAL A 830 -13.39 31.11 -8.72
N VAL A 831 -13.55 31.43 -10.00
CA VAL A 831 -13.45 30.45 -11.10
C VAL A 831 -12.24 30.81 -11.95
N ASN A 832 -11.22 29.95 -11.97
CA ASN A 832 -10.04 30.08 -12.83
C ASN A 832 -10.19 29.15 -14.04
N ARG A 833 -10.07 29.69 -15.27
CA ARG A 833 -10.18 28.94 -16.54
C ARG A 833 -8.84 28.59 -17.20
N LYS A 834 -7.75 28.86 -16.50
CA LYS A 834 -6.38 28.66 -16.99
C LYS A 834 -5.72 27.44 -16.35
N SER A 835 -6.52 26.45 -15.91
CA SER A 835 -5.94 25.20 -15.39
C SER A 835 -5.09 24.55 -16.48
N VAL A 836 -3.86 24.17 -16.11
CA VAL A 836 -2.91 23.46 -16.98
C VAL A 836 -3.32 22.00 -17.21
N ARG A 837 -4.22 21.46 -16.38
CA ARG A 837 -4.77 20.11 -16.51
C ARG A 837 -5.99 20.10 -17.39
N LYS A 838 -5.87 19.45 -18.56
CA LYS A 838 -6.95 19.29 -19.54
C LYS A 838 -7.97 18.22 -19.13
N ASP A 839 -7.51 17.21 -18.41
CA ASP A 839 -8.25 16.02 -17.99
C ASP A 839 -9.00 16.20 -16.66
N GLU A 840 -8.87 17.36 -15.99
CA GLU A 840 -9.40 17.59 -14.65
C GLU A 840 -10.04 18.97 -14.49
N LEU A 841 -11.21 18.98 -13.84
CA LEU A 841 -11.79 20.14 -13.17
C LEU A 841 -11.67 19.92 -11.65
N SER A 842 -11.18 20.90 -10.91
CA SER A 842 -11.04 20.80 -9.45
C SER A 842 -11.77 21.91 -8.70
N ILE A 843 -12.24 21.59 -7.50
CA ILE A 843 -12.87 22.53 -6.58
C ILE A 843 -12.18 22.40 -5.25
N ILE A 844 -11.53 23.48 -4.82
CA ILE A 844 -10.81 23.53 -3.55
C ILE A 844 -11.50 24.53 -2.64
N THR A 845 -11.85 24.07 -1.45
CA THR A 845 -12.46 24.89 -0.42
C THR A 845 -11.49 25.02 0.74
N VAL A 846 -11.30 26.23 1.25
CA VAL A 846 -10.54 26.47 2.49
C VAL A 846 -11.42 27.27 3.45
N SER A 847 -11.62 26.73 4.64
CA SER A 847 -12.19 27.45 5.77
C SER A 847 -11.05 27.80 6.71
N TYR A 848 -10.96 29.03 7.18
CA TYR A 848 -9.84 29.52 7.98
C TYR A 848 -10.26 30.61 8.96
N CYS A 849 -9.34 30.98 9.85
CA CYS A 849 -9.59 31.92 10.94
C CYS A 849 -10.62 31.41 11.95
N PHE A 850 -10.33 30.33 12.67
CA PHE A 850 -11.19 29.89 13.76
C PHE A 850 -10.35 29.28 14.89
N PRO A 851 -10.82 29.33 16.14
CA PRO A 851 -10.12 28.72 17.26
C PRO A 851 -10.41 27.21 17.31
N MET A 852 -9.49 26.43 17.86
CA MET A 852 -9.60 24.96 17.92
C MET A 852 -10.82 24.47 18.73
N ARG A 853 -11.34 25.29 19.66
CA ARG A 853 -12.58 25.02 20.41
C ARG A 853 -13.84 25.00 19.56
N ALA A 854 -13.79 25.61 18.37
CA ALA A 854 -14.90 25.62 17.44
C ALA A 854 -15.03 24.31 16.64
N VAL A 855 -14.07 23.38 16.77
CA VAL A 855 -14.21 22.03 16.20
C VAL A 855 -15.31 21.29 16.96
N ASP A 856 -16.32 20.81 16.25
CA ASP A 856 -17.55 20.28 16.85
C ASP A 856 -17.30 19.12 17.84
N TRP A 857 -16.34 18.27 17.51
CA TRP A 857 -16.00 17.08 18.29
C TRP A 857 -15.09 17.35 19.48
N MET A 858 -14.61 18.59 19.63
CA MET A 858 -13.63 18.93 20.65
C MET A 858 -14.20 18.80 22.08
N LYS A 859 -15.50 19.07 22.26
CA LYS A 859 -16.16 18.98 23.58
C LYS A 859 -16.26 17.52 24.06
N PRO A 860 -16.74 16.56 23.25
CA PRO A 860 -16.63 15.13 23.58
C PRO A 860 -15.20 14.66 23.87
N TYR A 861 -14.20 15.16 23.14
CA TYR A 861 -12.80 14.78 23.39
C TYR A 861 -12.32 15.30 24.73
N LYS A 862 -12.65 16.54 25.07
CA LYS A 862 -12.37 17.13 26.38
C LYS A 862 -12.92 16.26 27.51
N GLN A 863 -14.19 15.85 27.41
CA GLN A 863 -14.82 15.02 28.44
C GLN A 863 -14.09 13.68 28.61
N ARG A 864 -13.73 13.00 27.51
CA ARG A 864 -12.97 11.73 27.57
C ARG A 864 -11.57 11.94 28.14
N TYR A 865 -10.92 13.04 27.79
CA TYR A 865 -9.62 13.44 28.31
C TYR A 865 -9.68 13.72 29.82
N GLU A 866 -10.66 14.49 30.28
CA GLU A 866 -10.85 14.80 31.71
C GLU A 866 -11.19 13.55 32.53
N ASN A 867 -12.06 12.68 32.02
CA ASN A 867 -12.38 11.41 32.68
C ASN A 867 -11.16 10.49 32.79
N PHE A 868 -10.27 10.52 31.79
CA PHE A 868 -9.04 9.73 31.79
C PHE A 868 -8.00 10.28 32.77
N LEU A 869 -7.94 11.61 32.96
CA LEU A 869 -7.01 12.24 33.88
C LEU A 869 -7.48 12.32 35.33
N ASN A 870 -8.76 12.12 35.60
CA ASN A 870 -9.35 12.28 36.94
C ASN A 870 -10.07 10.99 37.36
N THR A 871 -9.31 9.91 37.50
CA THR A 871 -9.81 8.62 37.98
C THR A 871 -10.10 8.61 39.48
N GLY A 872 -9.61 9.63 40.21
CA GLY A 872 -9.69 9.72 41.66
C GLY A 872 -8.51 9.06 42.38
N ASN A 873 -7.58 8.45 41.63
CA ASN A 873 -6.31 7.92 42.13
C ASN A 873 -5.15 8.78 41.60
N SER A 874 -4.50 9.53 42.50
CA SER A 874 -3.45 10.48 42.15
C SER A 874 -2.26 9.88 41.39
N VAL A 875 -1.88 8.62 41.68
CA VAL A 875 -0.78 7.92 41.00
C VAL A 875 -1.18 7.54 39.57
N THR A 876 -2.39 7.03 39.39
CA THR A 876 -2.94 6.70 38.07
C THR A 876 -3.12 7.98 37.23
N ASP A 877 -3.62 9.04 37.83
CA ASP A 877 -3.88 10.33 37.19
C ASP A 877 -2.57 10.98 36.71
N GLU A 878 -1.50 10.92 37.52
CA GLU A 878 -0.16 11.36 37.13
C GLU A 878 0.39 10.50 35.98
N GLY A 879 0.30 9.17 36.08
CA GLY A 879 0.74 8.26 35.02
C GLY A 879 0.01 8.50 33.69
N ASN A 880 -1.31 8.73 33.75
CA ASN A 880 -2.13 9.07 32.60
C ASN A 880 -1.74 10.42 31.99
N ALA A 881 -1.49 11.44 32.82
CA ALA A 881 -1.02 12.74 32.35
C ALA A 881 0.36 12.63 31.66
N ILE A 882 1.28 11.85 32.23
CA ILE A 882 2.58 11.57 31.63
C ILE A 882 2.42 10.93 30.26
N LEU A 883 1.54 9.93 30.12
CA LEU A 883 1.30 9.21 28.86
C LEU A 883 0.76 10.12 27.74
N LEU A 884 -0.18 11.01 28.09
CA LEU A 884 -0.88 11.86 27.13
C LEU A 884 -0.06 13.08 26.71
N HIS A 885 0.60 13.76 27.64
CA HIS A 885 1.28 15.02 27.33
C HIS A 885 2.70 14.81 26.82
N SER A 886 3.16 15.74 26.01
CA SER A 886 4.53 15.82 25.51
C SER A 886 5.50 16.30 26.60
N GLU A 887 5.08 17.18 27.50
CA GLU A 887 5.85 17.76 28.63
C GLU A 887 4.98 18.01 29.86
N GLY A 888 5.56 17.79 31.05
CA GLY A 888 4.85 17.98 32.32
C GLY A 888 3.54 17.18 32.40
N LEU A 889 2.55 17.74 33.11
CA LEU A 889 1.27 17.08 33.40
C LEU A 889 0.06 17.74 32.70
N GLY A 890 0.30 18.70 31.79
CA GLY A 890 -0.73 19.37 30.99
C GLY A 890 -1.51 20.50 31.67
N ARG A 891 -1.22 20.80 32.95
CA ARG A 891 -1.87 21.89 33.71
C ARG A 891 -1.35 23.28 33.34
N GLN A 892 -0.23 23.36 32.63
CA GLN A 892 0.44 24.59 32.25
C GLN A 892 -0.17 25.26 31.00
N PHE A 893 -1.06 24.57 30.27
CA PHE A 893 -1.62 25.06 29.02
C PHE A 893 -2.93 25.85 29.24
N PRO A 894 -3.17 26.94 28.48
CA PRO A 894 -4.45 27.63 28.52
C PRO A 894 -5.58 26.70 28.05
N SER A 895 -6.77 26.83 28.63
CA SER A 895 -7.94 26.03 28.23
C SER A 895 -8.35 26.34 26.79
N LEU A 896 -8.58 25.28 26.00
CA LEU A 896 -9.19 25.43 24.68
C LEU A 896 -10.58 26.06 24.77
N PHE A 897 -11.40 25.67 25.73
CA PHE A 897 -12.77 26.21 25.86
C PHE A 897 -12.79 27.45 26.75
N ALA A 898 -13.71 28.35 26.42
CA ALA A 898 -13.95 29.54 27.22
C ALA A 898 -14.53 29.17 28.60
N SER A 899 -14.17 29.93 29.63
CA SER A 899 -14.76 29.79 30.95
C SER A 899 -16.18 30.36 31.00
N GLU A 900 -17.12 29.59 31.55
CA GLU A 900 -18.53 30.03 31.72
C GLU A 900 -18.68 31.14 32.78
N ASN A 901 -17.74 31.22 33.74
CA ASN A 901 -17.79 32.20 34.85
C ASN A 901 -16.64 33.22 34.75
N ALA A 902 -16.23 33.60 33.54
CA ALA A 902 -15.05 34.43 33.31
C ALA A 902 -15.08 35.78 34.05
N GLU A 903 -16.23 36.44 34.09
CA GLU A 903 -16.42 37.71 34.81
C GLU A 903 -16.23 37.58 36.32
N GLU A 904 -16.75 36.49 36.91
CA GLU A 904 -16.58 36.23 38.35
C GLU A 904 -15.13 35.92 38.70
N ILE A 905 -14.43 35.15 37.85
CA ILE A 905 -13.02 34.83 38.04
C ILE A 905 -12.18 36.11 37.97
N ALA A 906 -12.41 36.95 36.96
CA ALA A 906 -11.73 38.22 36.81
C ALA A 906 -11.99 39.18 37.99
N ALA A 907 -13.24 39.23 38.48
CA ALA A 907 -13.60 40.06 39.63
C ALA A 907 -12.91 39.58 40.93
N LYS A 908 -12.85 38.27 41.16
CA LYS A 908 -12.15 37.68 42.32
C LYS A 908 -10.64 37.96 42.27
N ASP A 909 -10.03 37.82 41.10
CA ASP A 909 -8.60 38.09 40.91
C ASP A 909 -8.25 39.57 41.19
N THR A 910 -9.13 40.49 40.78
CA THR A 910 -9.01 41.92 41.10
C THR A 910 -9.08 42.15 42.61
N GLN A 911 -10.02 41.50 43.32
CA GLN A 911 -10.15 41.63 44.78
C GLN A 911 -8.93 41.08 45.53
N VAL A 912 -8.36 39.95 45.09
CA VAL A 912 -7.13 39.38 45.67
C VAL A 912 -5.93 40.30 45.42
N THR A 913 -5.78 40.85 44.21
CA THR A 913 -4.71 41.80 43.87
C THR A 913 -4.81 43.07 44.71
N ILE A 914 -6.02 43.63 44.89
CA ILE A 914 -6.25 44.79 45.75
C ILE A 914 -5.90 44.47 47.20
N ALA A 915 -6.32 43.31 47.74
CA ALA A 915 -6.01 42.89 49.11
C ALA A 915 -4.51 42.63 49.36
N GLN A 916 -3.79 42.10 48.37
CA GLN A 916 -2.33 41.94 48.42
C GLN A 916 -1.60 43.29 48.35
N SER A 917 -2.10 44.26 47.57
CA SER A 917 -1.52 45.61 47.53
C SER A 917 -1.75 46.41 48.83
N THR A 918 -2.89 46.24 49.50
CA THR A 918 -3.18 46.90 50.80
C THR A 918 -2.40 46.26 51.97
N SER A 919 -2.09 44.97 51.91
CA SER A 919 -1.29 44.30 52.96
C SER A 919 0.22 44.61 52.90
N ILE A 920 0.77 44.98 51.73
CA ILE A 920 2.17 45.42 51.60
C ILE A 920 2.37 46.85 52.15
N GLN A 921 1.34 47.70 52.17
CA GLN A 921 1.41 49.03 52.78
C GLN A 921 1.33 49.04 54.32
N GLN A 922 1.03 47.91 54.99
CA GLN A 922 0.87 47.85 56.45
C GLN A 922 1.99 47.12 57.22
N SER A 923 3.08 46.69 56.56
CA SER A 923 4.25 46.12 57.24
C SER A 923 5.40 47.12 57.38
N GLY A 924 5.14 48.19 58.13
CA GLY A 924 6.13 49.19 58.49
C GLY A 924 5.71 50.00 59.72
N SER A 925 5.90 49.43 60.92
CA SER A 925 6.26 50.10 62.19
C SER A 925 5.61 49.47 63.44
N THR A 926 6.43 49.43 64.48
CA THR A 926 6.30 48.81 65.80
C THR A 926 5.31 49.52 66.74
N GLN A 927 4.70 48.70 67.61
CA GLN A 927 3.84 49.01 68.78
C GLN A 927 4.46 50.00 69.80
N PRO A 928 3.70 50.67 70.72
CA PRO A 928 2.98 49.98 71.82
C PRO A 928 1.67 50.59 72.39
N HIS A 929 0.93 49.70 73.07
CA HIS A 929 -0.15 49.79 74.07
C HIS A 929 -0.83 51.13 74.48
N SER A 930 -2.17 51.12 74.53
CA SER A 930 -2.96 51.55 75.69
C SER A 930 -4.42 51.06 75.64
N SER A 931 -5.00 50.87 76.82
CA SER A 931 -6.29 50.26 77.18
C SER A 931 -7.53 51.18 77.10
N SER A 932 -8.70 50.51 77.11
CA SER A 932 -10.01 50.94 77.65
C SER A 932 -11.09 51.40 76.67
N GLY A 933 -12.28 50.80 76.77
CA GLY A 933 -13.54 51.38 76.28
C GLY A 933 -14.60 50.38 75.80
N MET A 934 -15.39 49.84 76.74
CA MET A 934 -16.69 49.23 76.42
C MET A 934 -17.68 50.31 75.94
N THR A 935 -18.37 50.10 74.82
CA THR A 935 -19.78 50.49 74.64
C THR A 935 -20.42 49.71 73.50
N THR A 936 -21.56 49.11 73.83
CA THR A 936 -22.51 48.38 72.98
C THR A 936 -23.22 49.28 71.97
N SER A 937 -23.63 48.73 70.83
CA SER A 937 -24.60 49.34 69.91
C SER A 937 -25.58 48.29 69.35
N PRO A 938 -26.80 48.70 68.93
CA PRO A 938 -28.00 47.87 68.94
C PRO A 938 -28.43 47.31 67.56
N LEU A 939 -29.24 46.25 67.58
CA LEU A 939 -30.08 45.69 66.49
C LEU A 939 -31.32 46.58 66.24
N PRO A 940 -31.96 46.62 65.03
CA PRO A 940 -32.89 45.54 64.53
C PRO A 940 -33.05 45.52 62.97
N PRO A 941 -34.14 44.99 62.34
CA PRO A 941 -34.70 43.63 62.32
C PRO A 941 -34.95 43.07 60.87
N GLY A 942 -35.16 41.76 60.74
CA GLY A 942 -35.94 41.18 59.63
C GLY A 942 -35.33 39.94 58.96
N VAL A 943 -35.74 38.75 59.40
CA VAL A 943 -35.45 37.47 58.72
C VAL A 943 -36.77 36.77 58.41
N PRO A 944 -37.07 36.43 57.14
CA PRO A 944 -38.15 35.51 56.81
C PRO A 944 -37.74 34.08 57.15
N VAL A 945 -38.68 33.34 57.76
CA VAL A 945 -38.55 31.92 58.14
C VAL A 945 -38.69 31.05 56.89
N MET A 946 -37.68 30.23 56.60
CA MET A 946 -37.76 29.15 55.60
C MET A 946 -38.36 27.87 56.20
N PRO A 947 -39.11 27.07 55.40
CA PRO A 947 -39.77 25.84 55.82
C PRO A 947 -38.77 24.70 56.15
N PRO A 948 -39.18 23.67 56.92
CA PRO A 948 -38.28 22.66 57.47
C PRO A 948 -37.60 21.84 56.36
N ALA A 949 -36.30 21.60 56.54
CA ALA A 949 -35.50 20.77 55.67
C ALA A 949 -36.01 19.31 55.67
N PRO A 950 -36.06 18.63 54.51
CA PRO A 950 -36.34 17.21 54.44
C PRO A 950 -35.26 16.41 55.19
N PRO A 951 -35.60 15.24 55.77
CA PRO A 951 -34.64 14.42 56.50
C PRO A 951 -33.48 14.01 55.58
N VAL A 952 -32.25 14.30 56.00
CA VAL A 952 -31.04 13.86 55.30
C VAL A 952 -30.96 12.33 55.42
N GLU A 953 -31.17 11.64 54.30
CA GLU A 953 -30.96 10.20 54.21
C GLU A 953 -29.45 9.89 54.30
N PRO A 954 -29.05 8.81 55.00
CA PRO A 954 -27.64 8.48 55.17
C PRO A 954 -27.01 8.08 53.82
N ASP A 955 -25.86 8.68 53.50
CA ASP A 955 -24.99 8.28 52.39
C ASP A 955 -24.42 6.88 52.69
N ILE A 956 -24.64 5.93 51.79
CA ILE A 956 -24.20 4.55 51.94
C ILE A 956 -23.25 4.20 50.80
N LYS A 957 -22.20 3.44 51.08
CA LYS A 957 -21.26 2.91 50.10
C LYS A 957 -21.26 1.39 50.20
N VAL A 958 -21.89 0.73 49.22
CA VAL A 958 -22.14 -0.71 49.24
C VAL A 958 -21.30 -1.42 48.19
N MET A 959 -20.50 -2.41 48.59
CA MET A 959 -19.84 -3.33 47.67
C MET A 959 -20.74 -4.56 47.47
N LEU A 960 -20.88 -5.05 46.23
CA LEU A 960 -21.58 -6.28 45.87
C LEU A 960 -20.57 -7.37 45.48
N TYR A 961 -20.85 -8.62 45.83
CA TYR A 961 -20.10 -9.79 45.39
C TYR A 961 -20.97 -10.67 44.50
N VAL A 962 -20.67 -10.69 43.20
CA VAL A 962 -21.44 -11.39 42.17
C VAL A 962 -20.48 -12.18 41.29
N GLY A 963 -20.69 -13.48 41.13
CA GLY A 963 -19.91 -14.31 40.22
C GLY A 963 -18.40 -14.42 40.52
N GLY A 964 -17.99 -14.26 41.79
CA GLY A 964 -16.58 -14.34 42.21
C GLY A 964 -15.80 -13.02 42.13
N GLN A 965 -16.45 -11.92 41.76
CA GLN A 965 -15.84 -10.59 41.69
C GLN A 965 -16.60 -9.57 42.55
N GLN A 966 -15.87 -8.56 43.03
CA GLN A 966 -16.41 -7.45 43.84
C GLN A 966 -16.68 -6.24 42.95
N TYR A 967 -17.85 -5.62 43.11
CA TYR A 967 -18.31 -4.45 42.36
C TYR A 967 -18.75 -3.36 43.34
N GLY A 968 -18.44 -2.10 43.07
CA GLY A 968 -18.80 -0.95 43.91
C GLY A 968 -17.60 -0.07 44.27
N PRO A 969 -17.76 0.89 45.20
CA PRO A 969 -18.93 1.09 46.05
C PRO A 969 -20.08 1.79 45.34
N PHE A 970 -21.30 1.29 45.52
CA PHE A 970 -22.53 1.91 45.00
C PHE A 970 -23.24 2.71 46.09
N ASN A 971 -23.81 3.85 45.70
CA ASN A 971 -24.64 4.65 46.58
C ASN A 971 -26.10 4.14 46.61
N ARG A 972 -26.93 4.71 47.51
CA ARG A 972 -28.32 4.28 47.70
C ARG A 972 -29.15 4.34 46.41
N GLU A 973 -29.01 5.42 45.63
CA GLU A 973 -29.75 5.63 44.38
C GLU A 973 -29.41 4.56 43.34
N MET A 974 -28.13 4.23 43.20
CA MET A 974 -27.67 3.15 42.33
C MET A 974 -28.18 1.78 42.82
N CYS A 975 -28.16 1.53 44.13
CA CYS A 975 -28.74 0.31 44.72
C CYS A 975 -30.24 0.19 44.43
N VAL A 976 -31.03 1.26 44.53
CA VAL A 976 -32.47 1.27 44.18
C VAL A 976 -32.68 0.87 42.72
N GLN A 977 -31.88 1.40 41.79
CA GLN A 977 -31.97 1.04 40.36
C GLN A 977 -31.56 -0.42 40.12
N MET A 978 -30.54 -0.92 40.83
CA MET A 978 -30.12 -2.31 40.76
C MET A 978 -31.17 -3.28 41.30
N VAL A 979 -31.94 -2.90 42.32
CA VAL A 979 -33.09 -3.70 42.79
C VAL A 979 -34.20 -3.76 41.73
N LYS A 980 -34.53 -2.62 41.10
CA LYS A 980 -35.56 -2.57 40.03
C LYS A 980 -35.20 -3.43 38.80
N THR A 981 -33.92 -3.50 38.48
CA THR A 981 -33.41 -4.28 37.33
C THR A 981 -33.05 -5.73 37.69
N GLY A 982 -33.21 -6.13 38.97
CA GLY A 982 -32.90 -7.47 39.45
C GLY A 982 -31.41 -7.78 39.63
N GLN A 983 -30.53 -6.80 39.41
CA GLN A 983 -29.07 -6.93 39.57
C GLN A 983 -28.64 -6.97 41.05
N LEU A 984 -29.44 -6.38 41.95
CA LEU A 984 -29.30 -6.48 43.40
C LEU A 984 -30.54 -7.17 43.98
N THR A 985 -30.37 -8.31 44.63
CA THR A 985 -31.45 -9.07 45.28
C THR A 985 -31.17 -9.19 46.77
N ALA A 986 -32.18 -9.56 47.58
CA ALA A 986 -32.00 -9.78 49.01
C ALA A 986 -30.94 -10.86 49.34
N GLN A 987 -30.61 -11.74 48.39
CA GLN A 987 -29.60 -12.80 48.55
C GLN A 987 -28.20 -12.41 48.05
N THR A 988 -28.06 -11.27 47.36
CA THR A 988 -26.75 -10.81 46.88
C THR A 988 -25.85 -10.50 48.07
N LEU A 989 -24.63 -11.06 48.10
CA LEU A 989 -23.66 -10.77 49.15
C LEU A 989 -23.16 -9.34 49.00
N VAL A 990 -23.25 -8.58 50.07
CA VAL A 990 -22.82 -7.19 50.12
C VAL A 990 -21.94 -6.94 51.35
N TRP A 991 -21.11 -5.92 51.25
CA TRP A 991 -20.28 -5.46 52.35
C TRP A 991 -20.24 -3.93 52.35
N MET A 992 -20.25 -3.36 53.55
CA MET A 992 -20.12 -1.92 53.80
C MET A 992 -19.03 -1.69 54.83
N GLU A 993 -18.40 -0.52 54.77
CA GLU A 993 -17.40 -0.11 55.76
C GLU A 993 -17.97 -0.19 57.18
N GLY A 994 -17.29 -0.95 58.06
CA GLY A 994 -17.75 -1.25 59.42
C GLY A 994 -18.42 -2.63 59.61
N MET A 995 -18.67 -3.39 58.53
CA MET A 995 -19.19 -4.76 58.65
C MET A 995 -18.09 -5.80 58.88
N PRO A 996 -18.28 -6.79 59.78
CA PRO A 996 -17.24 -7.78 60.09
C PRO A 996 -17.08 -8.85 59.00
N ALA A 997 -18.07 -9.05 58.14
CA ALA A 997 -18.05 -10.02 57.03
C ALA A 997 -19.06 -9.64 55.93
N TRP A 998 -18.94 -10.24 54.75
CA TRP A 998 -19.95 -10.16 53.70
C TRP A 998 -21.25 -10.81 54.16
N MET A 999 -22.38 -10.13 53.95
CA MET A 999 -23.70 -10.63 54.33
C MET A 999 -24.70 -10.46 53.18
N PRO A 1000 -25.75 -11.29 53.09
CA PRO A 1000 -26.82 -11.07 52.12
C PRO A 1000 -27.47 -9.69 52.30
N ALA A 1001 -27.75 -8.98 51.21
CA ALA A 1001 -28.26 -7.61 51.24
C ALA A 1001 -29.55 -7.43 52.05
N GLY A 1002 -30.42 -8.45 52.09
CA GLY A 1002 -31.64 -8.43 52.91
C GLY A 1002 -31.40 -8.52 54.42
N GLN A 1003 -30.21 -8.95 54.85
CA GLN A 1003 -29.82 -9.04 56.27
C GLN A 1003 -29.08 -7.79 56.77
N VAL A 1004 -28.72 -6.87 55.86
CA VAL A 1004 -28.11 -5.58 56.22
C VAL A 1004 -29.22 -4.60 56.51
N SER A 1005 -29.36 -4.18 57.77
CA SER A 1005 -30.47 -3.34 58.25
C SER A 1005 -30.66 -2.07 57.41
N VAL A 1006 -29.57 -1.42 57.00
CA VAL A 1006 -29.59 -0.19 56.18
C VAL A 1006 -30.11 -0.42 54.75
N LEU A 1007 -30.02 -1.64 54.22
CA LEU A 1007 -30.46 -2.01 52.87
C LEU A 1007 -31.80 -2.74 52.84
N SER A 1008 -32.26 -3.26 53.98
CA SER A 1008 -33.50 -4.04 54.10
C SER A 1008 -34.75 -3.33 53.55
N SER A 1009 -34.82 -2.00 53.69
CA SER A 1009 -35.94 -1.18 53.16
C SER A 1009 -36.02 -1.17 51.64
N LEU A 1010 -34.92 -1.48 50.93
CA LEU A 1010 -34.90 -1.53 49.46
C LEU A 1010 -35.70 -2.71 48.90
N PHE A 1011 -35.98 -3.73 49.73
CA PHE A 1011 -36.59 -4.99 49.32
C PHE A 1011 -38.02 -5.18 49.87
N ALA A 1012 -38.59 -4.18 50.55
CA ALA A 1012 -39.94 -4.27 51.10
C ALA A 1012 -41.03 -4.17 50.00
N PRO A 1013 -42.07 -5.02 49.99
CA PRO A 1013 -43.18 -4.90 49.05
C PRO A 1013 -44.05 -3.66 49.34
N VAL A 1014 -44.38 -2.91 48.30
CA VAL A 1014 -45.24 -1.71 48.37
C VAL A 1014 -46.70 -2.12 48.62
N VAL A 1015 -47.30 -1.66 49.73
CA VAL A 1015 -48.74 -1.84 50.02
C VAL A 1015 -49.51 -0.63 49.48
N PRO A 1016 -50.57 -0.80 48.66
CA PRO A 1016 -51.31 0.32 48.09
C PRO A 1016 -52.17 1.06 49.14
N PRO A 1017 -52.20 2.41 49.15
CA PRO A 1017 -52.99 3.17 50.11
C PRO A 1017 -54.49 3.16 49.77
N MET A 1018 -55.33 3.07 50.82
CA MET A 1018 -56.78 3.12 50.77
C MET A 1018 -57.33 4.50 50.35
N PRO A 1019 -58.46 4.54 49.62
CA PRO A 1019 -59.10 5.79 49.21
C PRO A 1019 -59.85 6.49 50.37
N PRO A 1020 -59.88 7.84 50.41
CA PRO A 1020 -60.49 8.60 51.49
C PRO A 1020 -62.03 8.63 51.40
N VAL A 1021 -62.66 8.49 52.57
CA VAL A 1021 -64.11 8.58 52.80
C VAL A 1021 -64.51 10.06 52.96
N ASN A 1022 -65.55 10.50 52.25
CA ASN A 1022 -66.27 11.74 52.57
C ASN A 1022 -67.75 11.41 52.86
N SER A 1023 -68.23 11.96 53.96
CA SER A 1023 -69.51 11.69 54.62
C SER A 1023 -70.69 12.44 53.99
N GLY A 1024 -71.76 11.71 53.64
CA GLY A 1024 -73.08 12.26 53.31
C GLY A 1024 -74.05 11.18 52.79
N MET A 1025 -74.73 10.45 53.70
CA MET A 1025 -75.91 9.60 53.41
C MET A 1025 -77.21 10.42 53.58
N PRO A 1026 -78.44 10.03 53.11
CA PRO A 1026 -79.02 8.66 52.94
C PRO A 1026 -80.03 8.56 51.73
N PRO A 1027 -81.07 7.68 51.61
CA PRO A 1027 -81.38 6.31 52.11
C PRO A 1027 -81.72 5.25 50.98
N ILE A 1028 -81.38 3.94 51.12
CA ILE A 1028 -82.21 2.73 51.50
C ILE A 1028 -83.17 2.20 50.38
N PRO A 1029 -83.57 0.89 50.24
CA PRO A 1029 -82.92 -0.44 50.09
C PRO A 1029 -83.62 -1.25 48.91
N PRO A 1030 -83.94 -2.56 48.97
CA PRO A 1030 -83.15 -3.80 49.09
C PRO A 1030 -83.25 -4.76 47.86
N VAL A 1031 -82.20 -5.58 47.71
CA VAL A 1031 -82.20 -7.05 47.45
C VAL A 1031 -82.99 -7.62 46.26
N ARG A 1032 -82.24 -8.16 45.28
CA ARG A 1032 -81.98 -9.60 45.20
C ARG A 1032 -80.62 -9.91 44.59
#